data_AF-A0A4Q4TQN7-F1
#
_entry.id   AF-A0A4Q4TQN7-F1
#
_cell.length_a   1.000
_cell.length_b   1.000
_cell.length_c   1.000
_cell.angle_alpha   90.00
_cell.angle_beta   90.00
_cell.angle_gamma   90.00
#
_symmetry.space_group_name_H-M   'P 1'
#
loop_
_entity.id
_entity.type
_entity.pdbx_description
1 polymer ?
#
loop_
_entity_poly.entity_id
_entity_poly.type
_entity_poly.pdbx_seq_one_letter_code
_entity_poly.pdbx_strand_id
1 'polypeptide(L)'
;MRTPLGSDVPDSGMSTCTIDAHTLTRAIERAHTRLAGQVIRTPTIRLPFLDGEGREVWAKLESQQHSGSFKYRGAYYALSNTKFCNIIAASAGNHALAVAAAGKQLRKNVRVVAPTTASELKINRLLVDADVTLLGQDLFEATKWATQIAKDSPHDVKDGLYFVSPYANIDVAAGAGTAIVEAVEDAGHFDSVILPLGGGGLAAAVGAWCSVRSPRTKVICTHPEVFGRAFHKSRSTAEQLNRPTSATYSDGLGVQLTEQTPFAAILDQTVDRVVQVSEHITAAAIAYLLRLQSLLVEGASATTVGALIDQSKPLADCTGRVLVLLTGGNISSSNVAKALVADVSESSIRQKLGLRHIMDPLERHGAVNGHDSHRKMIATDNCTVGVSEYWELMLSRTISSLDDLWKRFDQKQGLNRTLALQSDQWCITVFVGMHQQAQRLAAELKADLSLKTRSELPVWKLEERYRVLLQLQANLSQFFERASAAYDQSQRDWFFNPVTQNAAAVNYDRYGLAVVRAAELRLLDVIRPGKPSIELLLTSSGMAAYNVIQQYLLQNMAVGSAVVLPPYIYFEAMEQLQGLRHIRLCYSSSYAEKDILDTAESCNASAVFIDPVANVVGLPMTNIRQFALLTSQRPGWESRIVVIDGTMISGAMPVYDWFQGPHAPTVLYYESASKYLQLGLDVQMGGVVLYPTALDEAMRTIRRNLGAVMYSRGASLLPPVDSLAYQSRMSVLTANAEKIYLSLHHELSAIADVQFPAKWRAFGWRHGGALVTIRFLREGMNNKEGLEASIDTILRTAERLGVPMIKGVSFGFSTSRISSASSMAKDSDPFLRISVGVEVEHTDPLITAVCVGVGTYHAQFERDAAD
;
A
#
# COMPACT_ATOMS: atom_id res chain seq x y z
N MET A 1 22.23 -13.02 -76.14
CA MET A 1 22.67 -11.60 -76.10
C MET A 1 21.51 -10.78 -75.54
N ARG A 2 21.56 -10.44 -74.26
CA ARG A 2 20.60 -9.54 -73.62
C ARG A 2 21.38 -8.35 -73.06
N THR A 3 20.98 -7.17 -73.52
CA THR A 3 21.44 -5.84 -73.15
C THR A 3 21.25 -5.59 -71.65
N PRO A 4 22.16 -4.85 -70.97
CA PRO A 4 22.10 -4.62 -69.54
C PRO A 4 21.12 -3.47 -69.21
N LEU A 5 20.24 -3.73 -68.25
CA LEU A 5 19.39 -2.72 -67.61
C LEU A 5 20.25 -1.90 -66.66
N GLY A 6 20.14 -0.58 -66.79
CA GLY A 6 20.90 0.42 -66.06
C GLY A 6 20.77 0.32 -64.54
N SER A 7 21.90 0.57 -63.90
CA SER A 7 22.08 0.79 -62.47
C SER A 7 21.60 2.20 -62.09
N ASP A 8 20.40 2.29 -61.51
CA ASP A 8 20.01 3.43 -60.68
C ASP A 8 19.87 2.91 -59.24
N VAL A 9 20.98 2.93 -58.51
CA VAL A 9 20.97 2.92 -57.05
C VAL A 9 20.80 4.38 -56.64
N PRO A 10 19.71 4.78 -55.97
CA PRO A 10 19.62 6.12 -55.44
C PRO A 10 20.61 6.26 -54.28
N ASP A 11 21.51 7.21 -54.47
CA ASP A 11 22.52 7.72 -53.57
C ASP A 11 21.93 7.98 -52.17
N SER A 12 22.60 7.45 -51.14
CA SER A 12 22.21 7.49 -49.72
C SER A 12 22.59 8.82 -49.05
N GLY A 13 22.29 9.93 -49.71
CA GLY A 13 22.32 11.26 -49.11
C GLY A 13 20.99 11.55 -48.41
N MET A 14 20.98 11.63 -47.08
CA MET A 14 19.83 12.13 -46.29
C MET A 14 19.57 13.61 -46.62
N SER A 15 18.87 13.87 -47.72
CA SER A 15 18.08 15.08 -47.90
C SER A 15 16.74 14.83 -47.20
N THR A 16 16.41 15.64 -46.19
CA THR A 16 15.17 15.57 -45.40
C THR A 16 13.96 15.88 -46.27
N CYS A 17 13.52 14.90 -47.06
CA CYS A 17 12.29 14.98 -47.84
C CYS A 17 11.11 14.89 -46.85
N THR A 18 10.57 16.03 -46.44
CA THR A 18 9.34 16.11 -45.63
C THR A 18 8.21 15.41 -46.37
N ILE A 19 7.65 14.36 -45.78
CA ILE A 19 6.55 13.59 -46.35
C ILE A 19 5.26 14.39 -46.14
N ASP A 20 4.50 14.65 -47.21
CA ASP A 20 3.19 15.30 -47.13
C ASP A 20 2.05 14.31 -46.81
N ALA A 21 0.91 14.86 -46.36
CA ALA A 21 -0.25 14.07 -45.95
C ALA A 21 -0.87 13.24 -47.08
N HIS A 22 -0.86 13.73 -48.33
CA HIS A 22 -1.38 13.00 -49.48
C HIS A 22 -0.53 11.77 -49.82
N THR A 23 0.78 11.90 -49.72
CA THR A 23 1.75 10.84 -49.98
C THR A 23 1.64 9.75 -48.92
N LEU A 24 1.56 10.12 -47.63
CA LEU A 24 1.34 9.13 -46.57
C LEU A 24 -0.04 8.46 -46.68
N THR A 25 -1.09 9.20 -47.03
CA THR A 25 -2.43 8.61 -47.24
C THR A 25 -2.44 7.56 -48.35
N ARG A 26 -1.81 7.84 -49.51
CA ARG A 26 -1.68 6.85 -50.59
C ARG A 26 -0.88 5.62 -50.15
N ALA A 27 0.15 5.81 -49.32
CA ALA A 27 0.91 4.70 -48.76
C ALA A 27 0.05 3.84 -47.82
N ILE A 28 -0.78 4.47 -46.97
CA ILE A 28 -1.74 3.76 -46.08
C ILE A 28 -2.73 2.93 -46.89
N GLU A 29 -3.28 3.47 -47.97
CA GLU A 29 -4.23 2.72 -48.83
C GLU A 29 -3.58 1.51 -49.49
N ARG A 30 -2.35 1.67 -50.00
CA ARG A 30 -1.56 0.56 -50.52
C ARG A 30 -1.24 -0.47 -49.44
N ALA A 31 -0.92 -0.03 -48.23
CA ALA A 31 -0.67 -0.90 -47.10
C ALA A 31 -1.92 -1.67 -46.71
N HIS A 32 -3.08 -1.02 -46.69
CA HIS A 32 -4.36 -1.64 -46.37
C HIS A 32 -4.69 -2.79 -47.34
N THR A 33 -4.53 -2.57 -48.64
CA THR A 33 -4.73 -3.65 -49.64
C THR A 33 -3.74 -4.80 -49.46
N ARG A 34 -2.46 -4.53 -49.15
CA ARG A 34 -1.44 -5.58 -49.00
C ARG A 34 -1.52 -6.35 -47.69
N LEU A 35 -1.96 -5.72 -46.62
CA LEU A 35 -2.08 -6.34 -45.30
C LEU A 35 -3.36 -7.17 -45.14
N ALA A 36 -4.32 -7.04 -46.05
CA ALA A 36 -5.54 -7.85 -46.07
C ALA A 36 -5.20 -9.35 -46.01
N GLY A 37 -5.71 -10.03 -44.98
CA GLY A 37 -5.46 -11.46 -44.73
C GLY A 37 -4.09 -11.80 -44.13
N GLN A 38 -3.19 -10.82 -43.97
CA GLN A 38 -1.86 -11.01 -43.34
C GLN A 38 -1.81 -10.53 -41.89
N VAL A 39 -2.66 -9.56 -41.54
CA VAL A 39 -2.84 -9.05 -40.18
C VAL A 39 -4.27 -9.32 -39.71
N ILE A 40 -4.48 -9.35 -38.40
CA ILE A 40 -5.83 -9.44 -37.84
C ILE A 40 -6.55 -8.13 -38.17
N ARG A 41 -7.69 -8.21 -38.85
CA ARG A 41 -8.66 -7.11 -38.89
C ARG A 41 -9.32 -7.03 -37.51
N THR A 42 -8.76 -6.20 -36.64
CA THR A 42 -9.21 -6.11 -35.24
C THR A 42 -10.62 -5.53 -35.17
N PRO A 43 -11.45 -5.89 -34.18
CA PRO A 43 -12.80 -5.37 -34.07
C PRO A 43 -12.84 -3.84 -33.84
N THR A 44 -13.83 -3.20 -34.44
CA THR A 44 -14.26 -1.83 -34.11
C THR A 44 -15.59 -1.91 -33.38
N ILE A 45 -15.61 -1.63 -32.08
CA ILE A 45 -16.78 -1.84 -31.21
C ILE A 45 -17.29 -0.55 -30.59
N ARG A 46 -18.57 -0.50 -30.26
CA ARG A 46 -19.13 0.55 -29.38
C ARG A 46 -18.68 0.34 -27.95
N LEU A 47 -18.42 1.44 -27.24
CA LEU A 47 -18.20 1.48 -25.79
C LEU A 47 -19.28 2.34 -25.10
N PRO A 48 -20.54 1.87 -25.00
CA PRO A 48 -21.66 2.71 -24.56
C PRO A 48 -21.49 3.30 -23.14
N PHE A 49 -20.68 2.66 -22.30
CA PHE A 49 -20.39 3.13 -20.94
C PHE A 49 -19.51 4.41 -20.91
N LEU A 50 -18.92 4.82 -22.04
CA LEU A 50 -18.17 6.08 -22.22
C LEU A 50 -18.98 7.17 -22.93
N ASP A 51 -20.20 6.86 -23.37
CA ASP A 51 -21.10 7.82 -24.02
C ASP A 51 -21.41 8.99 -23.06
N GLY A 52 -21.65 10.16 -23.64
CA GLY A 52 -21.98 11.39 -22.93
C GLY A 52 -23.07 12.17 -23.66
N GLU A 53 -23.44 13.36 -23.16
CA GLU A 53 -24.43 14.20 -23.83
C GLU A 53 -23.99 14.52 -25.27
N GLY A 54 -24.72 13.94 -26.24
CA GLY A 54 -24.40 14.09 -27.65
C GLY A 54 -23.10 13.42 -28.12
N ARG A 55 -22.48 12.53 -27.33
CA ARG A 55 -21.23 11.83 -27.66
C ARG A 55 -21.43 10.30 -27.68
N GLU A 56 -21.05 9.67 -28.78
CA GLU A 56 -21.01 8.21 -28.97
C GLU A 56 -19.56 7.71 -29.07
N VAL A 57 -19.15 6.79 -28.20
CA VAL A 57 -17.76 6.32 -28.15
C VAL A 57 -17.63 4.93 -28.79
N TRP A 58 -16.65 4.81 -29.66
CA TRP A 58 -16.23 3.59 -30.36
C TRP A 58 -14.76 3.31 -30.08
N ALA A 59 -14.35 2.05 -30.15
CA ALA A 59 -12.96 1.64 -29.94
C ALA A 59 -12.46 0.70 -31.03
N LYS A 60 -11.25 0.94 -31.52
CA LYS A 60 -10.49 -0.01 -32.35
C LYS A 60 -9.56 -0.83 -31.46
N LEU A 61 -9.77 -2.15 -31.41
CA LEU A 61 -9.13 -3.05 -30.44
C LEU A 61 -7.77 -3.59 -30.92
N GLU A 62 -6.79 -2.71 -31.10
CA GLU A 62 -5.43 -3.12 -31.52
C GLU A 62 -4.67 -3.96 -30.48
N SER A 63 -5.16 -4.04 -29.25
CA SER A 63 -4.69 -5.02 -28.24
C SER A 63 -4.88 -6.48 -28.65
N GLN A 64 -5.75 -6.77 -29.63
CA GLN A 64 -6.02 -8.12 -30.14
C GLN A 64 -5.21 -8.49 -31.40
N GLN A 65 -4.25 -7.66 -31.81
CA GLN A 65 -3.37 -7.95 -32.94
C GLN A 65 -2.35 -9.05 -32.59
N HIS A 66 -1.72 -9.70 -33.57
CA HIS A 66 -0.80 -10.86 -33.38
C HIS A 66 0.26 -10.71 -32.27
N SER A 67 0.83 -9.52 -32.11
CA SER A 67 1.86 -9.24 -31.07
C SER A 67 1.30 -8.52 -29.84
N GLY A 68 -0.04 -8.46 -29.69
CA GLY A 68 -0.72 -7.74 -28.62
C GLY A 68 -0.78 -6.21 -28.81
N SER A 69 -0.42 -5.69 -29.98
CA SER A 69 -0.49 -4.25 -30.30
C SER A 69 -0.52 -3.94 -31.80
N PHE A 70 -0.87 -2.69 -32.13
CA PHE A 70 -0.91 -2.18 -33.52
C PHE A 70 0.44 -2.23 -34.25
N LYS A 71 1.55 -2.31 -33.51
CA LYS A 71 2.92 -2.28 -34.08
C LYS A 71 3.15 -3.39 -35.10
N TYR A 72 2.42 -4.51 -34.98
CA TYR A 72 2.50 -5.61 -35.94
C TYR A 72 2.20 -5.18 -37.38
N ARG A 73 1.21 -4.30 -37.58
CA ARG A 73 0.80 -3.84 -38.92
C ARG A 73 1.95 -3.13 -39.63
N GLY A 74 2.58 -2.19 -38.94
CA GLY A 74 3.71 -1.43 -39.45
C GLY A 74 4.95 -2.31 -39.66
N ALA A 75 5.27 -3.17 -38.69
CA ALA A 75 6.40 -4.08 -38.79
C ALA A 75 6.25 -5.04 -39.98
N TYR A 76 5.11 -5.72 -40.10
CA TYR A 76 4.87 -6.66 -41.19
C TYR A 76 4.91 -5.98 -42.56
N TYR A 77 4.32 -4.80 -42.70
CA TYR A 77 4.35 -4.05 -43.96
C TYR A 77 5.78 -3.63 -44.34
N ALA A 78 6.53 -3.05 -43.41
CA ALA A 78 7.92 -2.64 -43.66
C ALA A 78 8.83 -3.83 -44.00
N LEU A 79 8.68 -4.95 -43.29
CA LEU A 79 9.48 -6.15 -43.51
C LEU A 79 9.11 -6.87 -44.81
N SER A 80 7.85 -6.82 -45.24
CA SER A 80 7.42 -7.41 -46.53
C SER A 80 7.84 -6.57 -47.74
N ASN A 81 7.96 -5.26 -47.58
CA ASN A 81 8.42 -4.36 -48.64
C ASN A 81 9.96 -4.32 -48.80
N THR A 82 10.71 -4.55 -47.73
CA THR A 82 12.18 -4.52 -47.80
C THR A 82 12.75 -5.77 -48.44
N LYS A 83 13.82 -5.62 -49.24
CA LYS A 83 14.56 -6.75 -49.83
C LYS A 83 15.61 -7.33 -48.90
N PHE A 84 15.96 -6.63 -47.81
CA PHE A 84 16.96 -7.08 -46.86
C PHE A 84 16.54 -8.36 -46.13
N CYS A 85 17.46 -9.30 -46.00
CA CYS A 85 17.28 -10.55 -45.25
C CYS A 85 17.47 -10.37 -43.74
N ASN A 86 18.30 -9.41 -43.32
CA ASN A 86 18.60 -9.14 -41.92
C ASN A 86 18.03 -7.79 -41.50
N ILE A 87 17.34 -7.80 -40.36
CA ILE A 87 16.60 -6.66 -39.82
C ILE A 87 17.17 -6.32 -38.45
N ILE A 88 17.36 -5.04 -38.18
CA ILE A 88 17.73 -4.55 -36.85
C ILE A 88 16.71 -3.51 -36.35
N ALA A 89 16.34 -3.58 -35.08
CA ALA A 89 15.44 -2.62 -34.44
C ALA A 89 15.92 -2.29 -33.02
N ALA A 90 15.55 -1.11 -32.52
CA ALA A 90 15.79 -0.73 -31.12
C ALA A 90 14.46 -0.60 -30.37
N SER A 91 14.21 -1.49 -29.42
CA SER A 91 13.04 -1.46 -28.53
C SER A 91 13.13 -2.58 -27.51
N ALA A 92 12.59 -2.35 -26.30
CA ALA A 92 12.37 -3.40 -25.31
C ALA A 92 10.86 -3.71 -25.12
N GLY A 93 10.00 -3.33 -26.08
CA GLY A 93 8.55 -3.41 -25.95
C GLY A 93 7.83 -3.80 -27.24
N ASN A 94 6.65 -3.21 -27.46
CA ASN A 94 5.72 -3.60 -28.53
C ASN A 94 6.31 -3.61 -29.94
N HIS A 95 7.24 -2.70 -30.27
CA HIS A 95 7.88 -2.71 -31.58
C HIS A 95 8.84 -3.90 -31.76
N ALA A 96 9.63 -4.23 -30.74
CA ALA A 96 10.51 -5.39 -30.81
C ALA A 96 9.71 -6.70 -30.95
N LEU A 97 8.61 -6.84 -30.20
CA LEU A 97 7.71 -8.00 -30.34
C LEU A 97 7.11 -8.09 -31.74
N ALA A 98 6.68 -6.95 -32.29
CA ALA A 98 6.11 -6.88 -33.62
C ALA A 98 7.11 -7.23 -34.73
N VAL A 99 8.33 -6.69 -34.67
CA VAL A 99 9.39 -6.97 -35.66
C VAL A 99 9.86 -8.42 -35.57
N ALA A 100 10.03 -8.96 -34.36
CA ALA A 100 10.39 -10.36 -34.16
C ALA A 100 9.34 -11.31 -34.75
N ALA A 101 8.06 -11.11 -34.41
CA ALA A 101 6.96 -11.93 -34.92
C ALA A 101 6.80 -11.81 -36.45
N ALA A 102 6.88 -10.59 -37.00
CA ALA A 102 6.78 -10.37 -38.44
C ALA A 102 7.99 -10.96 -39.19
N GLY A 103 9.19 -10.82 -38.64
CA GLY A 103 10.41 -11.41 -39.19
C GLY A 103 10.34 -12.92 -39.24
N LYS A 104 9.86 -13.56 -38.17
CA LYS A 104 9.61 -15.00 -38.14
C LYS A 104 8.61 -15.44 -39.22
N GLN A 105 7.47 -14.76 -39.35
CA GLN A 105 6.48 -15.09 -40.39
C GLN A 105 7.03 -14.90 -41.81
N LEU A 106 7.85 -13.87 -42.03
CA LEU A 106 8.45 -13.55 -43.33
C LEU A 106 9.82 -14.23 -43.56
N ARG A 107 10.27 -15.08 -42.63
CA ARG A 107 11.57 -15.78 -42.66
C ARG A 107 12.77 -14.84 -42.83
N LYS A 108 12.79 -13.76 -42.04
CA LYS A 108 13.89 -12.79 -41.95
C LYS A 108 14.61 -12.91 -40.61
N ASN A 109 15.92 -12.67 -40.62
CA ASN A 109 16.72 -12.66 -39.40
C ASN A 109 16.50 -11.34 -38.67
N VAL A 110 16.09 -11.39 -37.40
CA VAL A 110 15.79 -10.19 -36.61
C VAL A 110 16.78 -10.09 -35.44
N ARG A 111 17.46 -8.94 -35.38
CA ARG A 111 18.22 -8.50 -34.23
C ARG A 111 17.52 -7.32 -33.54
N VAL A 112 17.38 -7.39 -32.23
CA VAL A 112 16.81 -6.33 -31.40
C VAL A 112 17.89 -5.80 -30.47
N VAL A 113 18.09 -4.49 -30.48
CA VAL A 113 18.91 -3.79 -29.50
C VAL A 113 18.00 -3.23 -28.40
N ALA A 114 18.24 -3.63 -27.16
CA ALA A 114 17.50 -3.15 -26.00
C ALA A 114 18.47 -2.55 -24.97
N PRO A 115 18.03 -1.59 -24.13
CA PRO A 115 18.90 -1.06 -23.07
C PRO A 115 19.19 -2.11 -22.01
N THR A 116 20.34 -1.97 -21.36
CA THR A 116 20.76 -2.81 -20.22
C THR A 116 19.82 -2.74 -19.01
N THR A 117 19.04 -1.66 -18.91
CA THR A 117 18.02 -1.43 -17.87
C THR A 117 16.65 -2.02 -18.20
N ALA A 118 16.48 -2.66 -19.36
CA ALA A 118 15.23 -3.31 -19.73
C ALA A 118 14.89 -4.48 -18.78
N SER A 119 13.62 -4.62 -18.39
CA SER A 119 13.24 -5.68 -17.47
C SER A 119 13.41 -7.07 -18.07
N GLU A 120 13.90 -8.01 -17.26
CA GLU A 120 14.14 -9.41 -17.67
C GLU A 120 12.88 -10.05 -18.28
N LEU A 121 11.69 -9.76 -17.73
CA LEU A 121 10.42 -10.26 -18.26
C LEU A 121 10.16 -9.84 -19.72
N LYS A 122 10.56 -8.61 -20.11
CA LYS A 122 10.40 -8.12 -21.48
C LYS A 122 11.46 -8.70 -22.41
N ILE A 123 12.69 -8.84 -21.94
CA ILE A 123 13.78 -9.48 -22.68
C ILE A 123 13.47 -10.96 -22.94
N ASN A 124 13.00 -11.70 -21.93
CA ASN A 124 12.66 -13.11 -22.06
C ASN A 124 11.55 -13.36 -23.09
N ARG A 125 10.58 -12.44 -23.24
CA ARG A 125 9.57 -12.53 -24.30
C ARG A 125 10.15 -12.31 -25.70
N LEU A 126 11.20 -11.51 -25.84
CA LEU A 126 11.84 -11.22 -27.12
C LEU A 126 12.80 -12.32 -27.57
N LEU A 127 13.52 -12.93 -26.61
CA LEU A 127 14.47 -14.02 -26.86
C LEU A 127 13.85 -15.26 -27.53
N VAL A 128 12.52 -15.39 -27.51
CA VAL A 128 11.80 -16.50 -28.16
C VAL A 128 11.88 -16.40 -29.69
N ASP A 129 11.85 -15.18 -30.24
CA ASP A 129 11.64 -14.93 -31.67
C ASP A 129 12.69 -14.02 -32.33
N ALA A 130 13.66 -13.50 -31.56
CA ALA A 130 14.73 -12.63 -32.07
C ALA A 130 16.05 -12.78 -31.30
N ASP A 131 17.15 -12.42 -31.97
CA ASP A 131 18.46 -12.20 -31.34
C ASP A 131 18.42 -10.86 -30.58
N VAL A 132 18.67 -10.86 -29.27
CA VAL A 132 18.58 -9.65 -28.43
C VAL A 132 19.96 -9.26 -27.93
N THR A 133 20.40 -8.06 -28.26
CA THR A 133 21.66 -7.47 -27.78
C THR A 133 21.36 -6.33 -26.81
N LEU A 134 21.96 -6.36 -25.62
CA LEU A 134 21.79 -5.32 -24.61
C LEU A 134 22.87 -4.24 -24.77
N LEU A 135 22.51 -3.07 -25.29
CA LEU A 135 23.42 -1.93 -25.50
C LEU A 135 22.74 -0.61 -25.11
N GLY A 136 23.48 0.25 -24.39
CA GLY A 136 22.98 1.53 -23.88
C GLY A 136 22.31 1.46 -22.51
N GLN A 137 22.24 2.60 -21.84
CA GLN A 137 21.61 2.77 -20.52
C GLN A 137 20.09 3.01 -20.62
N ASP A 138 19.63 3.55 -21.75
CA ASP A 138 18.22 3.82 -22.02
C ASP A 138 17.86 3.53 -23.49
N LEU A 139 16.57 3.70 -23.83
CA LEU A 139 16.08 3.45 -25.19
C LEU A 139 16.70 4.43 -26.21
N PHE A 140 17.08 5.64 -25.78
CA PHE A 140 17.69 6.64 -26.65
C PHE A 140 19.09 6.19 -27.09
N GLU A 141 19.92 5.74 -26.15
CA GLU A 141 21.24 5.16 -26.44
C GLU A 141 21.14 3.86 -27.24
N ALA A 142 20.22 2.96 -26.89
CA ALA A 142 19.97 1.73 -27.65
C ALA A 142 19.59 2.03 -29.11
N THR A 143 18.80 3.09 -29.36
CA THR A 143 18.44 3.53 -30.71
C THR A 143 19.64 4.04 -31.49
N LYS A 144 20.52 4.81 -30.85
CA LYS A 144 21.78 5.27 -31.46
C LYS A 144 22.67 4.09 -31.84
N TRP A 145 22.85 3.12 -30.94
CA TRP A 145 23.61 1.90 -31.20
C TRP A 145 23.06 1.10 -32.38
N ALA A 146 21.75 0.80 -32.39
CA ALA A 146 21.13 0.06 -33.49
C ALA A 146 21.27 0.75 -34.84
N THR A 147 21.10 2.08 -34.86
CA THR A 147 21.25 2.89 -36.07
C THR A 147 22.69 2.88 -36.58
N GLN A 148 23.66 2.98 -35.67
CA GLN A 148 25.08 2.92 -36.00
C GLN A 148 25.48 1.55 -36.53
N ILE A 149 25.08 0.47 -35.86
CA ILE A 149 25.32 -0.92 -36.30
C ILE A 149 24.77 -1.17 -37.70
N ALA A 150 23.58 -0.63 -38.02
CA ALA A 150 23.00 -0.74 -39.36
C ALA A 150 23.82 0.03 -40.41
N LYS A 151 24.25 1.25 -40.08
CA LYS A 151 25.09 2.09 -40.97
C LYS A 151 26.45 1.45 -41.26
N ASP A 152 27.05 0.82 -40.27
CA ASP A 152 28.37 0.17 -40.38
C ASP A 152 28.32 -1.22 -41.03
N SER A 153 27.10 -1.78 -41.22
CA SER A 153 26.91 -3.07 -41.88
C SER A 153 27.05 -2.95 -43.41
N PRO A 154 27.32 -4.06 -44.12
CA PRO A 154 27.31 -4.06 -45.59
C PRO A 154 26.02 -3.47 -46.17
N HIS A 155 26.11 -2.84 -47.34
CA HIS A 155 24.92 -2.23 -47.99
C HIS A 155 24.14 -3.18 -48.89
N ASP A 156 24.60 -4.42 -49.08
CA ASP A 156 23.89 -5.41 -49.89
C ASP A 156 22.72 -6.04 -49.12
N VAL A 157 21.72 -6.51 -49.87
CA VAL A 157 20.47 -7.02 -49.29
C VAL A 157 20.60 -8.37 -48.58
N LYS A 158 21.68 -9.14 -48.80
CA LYS A 158 21.87 -10.45 -48.19
C LYS A 158 22.54 -10.35 -46.82
N ASP A 159 23.60 -9.55 -46.74
CA ASP A 159 24.47 -9.48 -45.56
C ASP A 159 24.27 -8.19 -44.75
N GLY A 160 23.69 -7.15 -45.35
CA GLY A 160 23.39 -5.88 -44.70
C GLY A 160 22.25 -5.94 -43.67
N LEU A 161 22.29 -5.02 -42.70
CA LEU A 161 21.27 -4.84 -41.68
C LEU A 161 20.37 -3.65 -42.00
N TYR A 162 19.08 -3.91 -42.19
CA TYR A 162 18.09 -2.85 -42.39
C TYR A 162 17.50 -2.40 -41.05
N PHE A 163 17.79 -1.15 -40.65
CA PHE A 163 17.20 -0.57 -39.44
C PHE A 163 15.73 -0.19 -39.65
N VAL A 164 14.85 -0.80 -38.86
CA VAL A 164 13.41 -0.52 -38.91
C VAL A 164 13.02 0.34 -37.72
N SER A 165 12.94 1.65 -37.95
CA SER A 165 12.54 2.62 -36.92
C SER A 165 11.11 2.33 -36.41
N PRO A 166 10.87 2.37 -35.08
CA PRO A 166 9.55 2.19 -34.49
C PRO A 166 8.53 3.27 -34.85
N TYR A 167 8.96 4.42 -35.37
CA TYR A 167 8.10 5.56 -35.61
C TYR A 167 8.54 6.49 -36.75
N ALA A 168 9.81 6.50 -37.16
CA ALA A 168 10.33 7.38 -38.22
C ALA A 168 10.56 6.63 -39.53
N ASN A 169 9.60 5.79 -39.93
CA ASN A 169 9.64 5.02 -41.17
C ASN A 169 8.26 5.04 -41.86
N ILE A 170 8.22 5.37 -43.15
CA ILE A 170 6.97 5.55 -43.91
C ILE A 170 6.16 4.26 -44.03
N ASP A 171 6.81 3.11 -44.22
CA ASP A 171 6.12 1.82 -44.29
C ASP A 171 5.54 1.44 -42.92
N VAL A 172 6.30 1.67 -41.84
CA VAL A 172 5.83 1.41 -40.48
C VAL A 172 4.61 2.29 -40.16
N ALA A 173 4.65 3.57 -40.50
CA ALA A 173 3.54 4.50 -40.32
C ALA A 173 2.34 4.12 -41.21
N ALA A 174 2.57 3.78 -42.49
CA ALA A 174 1.53 3.39 -43.42
C ALA A 174 0.79 2.12 -42.97
N GLY A 175 1.54 1.09 -42.54
CA GLY A 175 0.96 -0.12 -41.98
C GLY A 175 0.15 0.16 -40.72
N ALA A 176 0.66 0.98 -39.80
CA ALA A 176 -0.07 1.38 -38.60
C ALA A 176 -1.37 2.15 -38.93
N GLY A 177 -1.35 3.02 -39.94
CA GLY A 177 -2.50 3.80 -40.41
C GLY A 177 -3.63 2.96 -40.99
N THR A 178 -3.39 1.69 -41.36
CA THR A 178 -4.48 0.81 -41.82
C THR A 178 -5.56 0.58 -40.76
N ALA A 179 -5.23 0.77 -39.47
CA ALA A 179 -6.20 0.68 -38.38
C ALA A 179 -7.35 1.70 -38.50
N ILE A 180 -7.08 2.94 -38.96
CA ILE A 180 -8.15 3.94 -39.13
C ILE A 180 -9.02 3.64 -40.36
N VAL A 181 -8.41 3.11 -41.44
CA VAL A 181 -9.14 2.68 -42.63
C VAL A 181 -10.15 1.61 -42.26
N GLU A 182 -9.70 0.56 -41.57
CA GLU A 182 -10.58 -0.51 -41.12
C GLU A 182 -11.65 0.01 -40.14
N ALA A 183 -11.30 0.92 -39.22
CA ALA A 183 -12.29 1.47 -38.29
C ALA A 183 -13.42 2.22 -39.00
N VAL A 184 -13.09 2.99 -40.05
CA VAL A 184 -14.09 3.71 -40.85
C VAL A 184 -14.88 2.76 -41.77
N GLU A 185 -14.26 1.71 -42.29
CA GLU A 185 -15.00 0.67 -43.02
C GLU A 185 -15.96 -0.11 -42.11
N ASP A 186 -15.55 -0.43 -40.89
CA ASP A 186 -16.34 -1.23 -39.94
C ASP A 186 -17.52 -0.44 -39.37
N ALA A 187 -17.33 0.86 -39.11
CA ALA A 187 -18.29 1.67 -38.35
C ALA A 187 -18.64 3.01 -38.99
N GLY A 188 -18.07 3.40 -40.13
CA GLY A 188 -18.30 4.69 -40.78
C GLY A 188 -17.43 5.82 -40.23
N HIS A 189 -17.67 7.05 -40.71
CA HIS A 189 -16.88 8.23 -40.31
C HIS A 189 -17.13 8.64 -38.85
N PHE A 190 -16.10 9.27 -38.26
CA PHE A 190 -16.08 9.77 -36.89
C PHE A 190 -15.84 11.29 -36.86
N ASP A 191 -16.42 11.98 -35.89
CA ASP A 191 -16.20 13.40 -35.64
C ASP A 191 -14.87 13.67 -34.95
N SER A 192 -14.39 12.72 -34.13
CA SER A 192 -13.08 12.80 -33.50
C SER A 192 -12.41 11.43 -33.37
N VAL A 193 -11.09 11.39 -33.51
CA VAL A 193 -10.26 10.20 -33.24
C VAL A 193 -9.27 10.54 -32.13
N ILE A 194 -9.27 9.74 -31.06
CA ILE A 194 -8.40 9.87 -29.91
C ILE A 194 -7.37 8.73 -29.92
N LEU A 195 -6.09 9.08 -29.84
CA LEU A 195 -5.00 8.12 -29.93
C LEU A 195 -3.78 8.58 -29.11
N PRO A 196 -2.96 7.67 -28.60
CA PRO A 196 -1.81 8.07 -27.80
C PRO A 196 -0.64 8.56 -28.68
N LEU A 197 0.09 9.56 -28.17
CA LEU A 197 1.24 10.18 -28.82
C LEU A 197 2.55 9.72 -28.16
N GLY A 198 3.24 8.78 -28.82
CA GLY A 198 4.63 8.41 -28.52
C GLY A 198 5.59 9.10 -29.48
N GLY A 199 6.27 8.33 -30.34
CA GLY A 199 7.18 8.86 -31.38
C GLY A 199 6.50 9.47 -32.63
N GLY A 200 5.17 9.63 -32.63
CA GLY A 200 4.44 10.34 -33.69
C GLY A 200 4.02 9.54 -34.92
N GLY A 201 4.61 8.37 -35.22
CA GLY A 201 4.30 7.62 -36.46
C GLY A 201 2.82 7.24 -36.64
N LEU A 202 2.15 6.74 -35.59
CA LEU A 202 0.72 6.43 -35.64
C LEU A 202 -0.14 7.69 -35.78
N ALA A 203 0.17 8.74 -35.00
CA ALA A 203 -0.53 10.02 -35.03
C ALA A 203 -0.42 10.70 -36.40
N ALA A 204 0.75 10.66 -37.02
CA ALA A 204 0.95 11.15 -38.37
C ALA A 204 0.15 10.36 -39.41
N ALA A 205 0.12 9.03 -39.30
CA ALA A 205 -0.63 8.20 -40.25
C ALA A 205 -2.15 8.45 -40.16
N VAL A 206 -2.70 8.47 -38.95
CA VAL A 206 -4.11 8.77 -38.70
C VAL A 206 -4.43 10.21 -39.11
N GLY A 207 -3.60 11.17 -38.71
CA GLY A 207 -3.71 12.58 -39.07
C GLY A 207 -3.73 12.82 -40.57
N ALA A 208 -2.76 12.25 -41.29
CA ALA A 208 -2.70 12.33 -42.75
C ALA A 208 -3.96 11.75 -43.40
N TRP A 209 -4.35 10.53 -43.02
CA TRP A 209 -5.51 9.87 -43.59
C TRP A 209 -6.80 10.66 -43.32
N CYS A 210 -7.01 11.14 -42.09
CA CYS A 210 -8.15 11.99 -41.74
C CYS A 210 -8.13 13.29 -42.55
N SER A 211 -7.00 13.98 -42.67
CA SER A 211 -6.93 15.24 -43.43
C SER A 211 -7.32 15.10 -44.91
N VAL A 212 -7.09 13.93 -45.52
CA VAL A 212 -7.37 13.69 -46.95
C VAL A 212 -8.72 13.03 -47.17
N ARG A 213 -9.11 12.04 -46.35
CA ARG A 213 -10.31 11.20 -46.55
C ARG A 213 -11.47 11.56 -45.64
N SER A 214 -11.22 12.25 -44.54
CA SER A 214 -12.25 12.65 -43.57
C SER A 214 -11.90 14.01 -42.95
N PRO A 215 -11.81 15.10 -43.75
CA PRO A 215 -11.19 16.37 -43.34
C PRO A 215 -11.93 17.10 -42.21
N ARG A 216 -13.15 16.66 -41.86
CA ARG A 216 -13.91 17.18 -40.71
C ARG A 216 -13.60 16.47 -39.39
N THR A 217 -12.92 15.32 -39.44
CA THR A 217 -12.57 14.54 -38.25
C THR A 217 -11.43 15.21 -37.50
N LYS A 218 -11.65 15.52 -36.22
CA LYS A 218 -10.60 16.05 -35.35
C LYS A 218 -9.68 14.93 -34.84
N VAL A 219 -8.37 15.15 -34.85
CA VAL A 219 -7.37 14.19 -34.38
C VAL A 219 -6.79 14.67 -33.06
N ILE A 220 -7.07 13.92 -32.00
CA ILE A 220 -6.76 14.30 -30.61
C ILE A 220 -5.76 13.29 -30.04
N CYS A 221 -4.61 13.79 -29.64
CA CYS A 221 -3.58 12.95 -29.05
C CYS A 221 -3.68 12.91 -27.52
N THR A 222 -3.30 11.79 -26.91
CA THR A 222 -3.08 11.70 -25.45
C THR A 222 -1.61 11.47 -25.13
N HIS A 223 -1.13 12.05 -24.03
CA HIS A 223 0.27 11.94 -23.62
C HIS A 223 0.41 11.88 -22.10
N PRO A 224 1.39 11.16 -21.53
CA PRO A 224 1.56 11.10 -20.08
C PRO A 224 1.93 12.47 -19.49
N GLU A 225 1.22 12.89 -18.46
CA GLU A 225 1.48 14.16 -17.75
C GLU A 225 2.85 14.15 -17.06
N VAL A 226 3.27 12.99 -16.55
CA VAL A 226 4.52 12.79 -15.79
C VAL A 226 5.80 13.16 -16.57
N PHE A 227 5.74 13.27 -17.90
CA PHE A 227 6.87 13.74 -18.71
C PHE A 227 7.05 15.26 -18.69
N GLY A 228 6.12 16.03 -18.10
CA GLY A 228 6.23 17.48 -17.98
C GLY A 228 6.28 18.22 -19.33
N ARG A 229 5.69 17.63 -20.38
CA ARG A 229 5.70 18.19 -21.75
C ARG A 229 4.41 18.97 -22.02
N ALA A 230 4.47 20.29 -21.92
CA ALA A 230 3.38 21.16 -22.33
C ALA A 230 3.37 21.30 -23.86
N PHE A 231 2.34 20.76 -24.52
CA PHE A 231 2.18 20.83 -25.97
C PHE A 231 1.49 22.13 -26.38
N HIS A 232 2.20 22.96 -27.14
CA HIS A 232 1.67 24.20 -27.71
C HIS A 232 1.60 24.09 -29.23
N LYS A 233 0.47 24.50 -29.80
CA LYS A 233 0.23 24.50 -31.26
C LYS A 233 1.17 25.44 -32.04
N SER A 234 1.80 26.40 -31.35
CA SER A 234 2.77 27.34 -31.93
C SER A 234 4.19 26.78 -32.04
N ARG A 235 4.44 25.57 -31.53
CA ARG A 235 5.74 24.89 -31.58
C ARG A 235 5.57 23.54 -32.26
N SER A 236 6.63 23.06 -32.90
CA SER A 236 6.56 21.74 -33.54
C SER A 236 6.33 20.65 -32.50
N THR A 237 5.39 19.75 -32.77
CA THR A 237 5.09 18.57 -31.97
C THR A 237 6.32 17.67 -31.87
N ALA A 238 7.09 17.56 -32.95
CA ALA A 238 8.31 16.78 -32.99
C ALA A 238 9.39 17.34 -32.04
N GLU A 239 9.60 18.65 -32.02
CA GLU A 239 10.55 19.30 -31.10
C GLU A 239 10.16 19.08 -29.64
N GLN A 240 8.86 19.15 -29.34
CA GLN A 240 8.34 18.98 -27.98
C GLN A 240 8.50 17.54 -27.47
N LEU A 241 8.59 16.55 -28.36
CA LEU A 241 8.88 15.14 -28.03
C LEU A 241 10.38 14.85 -27.83
N ASN A 242 11.28 15.80 -28.14
CA ASN A 242 12.71 15.71 -27.86
C ASN A 242 13.04 16.17 -26.43
N ARG A 243 12.45 15.50 -25.44
CA ARG A 243 12.73 15.73 -24.02
C ARG A 243 12.92 14.40 -23.29
N PRO A 244 13.62 14.35 -22.15
CA PRO A 244 13.69 13.16 -21.32
C PRO A 244 12.31 12.62 -20.94
N THR A 245 12.27 11.35 -20.57
CA THR A 245 11.05 10.64 -20.12
C THR A 245 11.23 10.14 -18.69
N SER A 246 10.12 9.75 -18.06
CA SER A 246 10.07 9.22 -16.70
C SER A 246 9.44 7.83 -16.71
N ALA A 247 9.51 7.10 -15.59
CA ALA A 247 8.73 5.87 -15.44
C ALA A 247 7.21 6.18 -15.44
N THR A 248 6.42 5.32 -16.09
CA THR A 248 4.96 5.50 -16.24
C THR A 248 4.28 4.16 -16.52
N TYR A 249 2.99 4.04 -16.22
CA TYR A 249 2.12 2.97 -16.75
C TYR A 249 2.10 2.93 -18.28
N SER A 250 2.33 4.08 -18.92
CA SER A 250 2.31 4.28 -20.37
C SER A 250 3.71 4.19 -20.98
N ASP A 251 4.47 3.17 -20.62
CA ASP A 251 5.86 2.95 -21.04
C ASP A 251 6.06 2.98 -22.57
N GLY A 252 5.09 2.52 -23.34
CA GLY A 252 5.07 2.61 -24.81
C GLY A 252 5.09 4.05 -25.37
N LEU A 253 4.82 5.05 -24.53
CA LEU A 253 4.87 6.48 -24.88
C LEU A 253 6.15 7.17 -24.40
N GLY A 254 7.00 6.47 -23.64
CA GLY A 254 8.30 6.94 -23.15
C GLY A 254 9.37 7.07 -24.25
N VAL A 255 9.05 7.79 -25.33
CA VAL A 255 9.95 8.03 -26.46
C VAL A 255 10.57 9.43 -26.34
N GLN A 256 11.90 9.47 -26.47
CA GLN A 256 12.67 10.69 -26.72
C GLN A 256 13.17 10.66 -28.17
N LEU A 257 12.78 11.65 -28.97
CA LEU A 257 13.22 11.73 -30.37
C LEU A 257 14.69 12.14 -30.46
N THR A 258 15.52 11.36 -31.14
CA THR A 258 16.95 11.64 -31.38
C THR A 258 17.16 12.64 -32.51
N GLU A 259 16.26 12.65 -33.49
CA GLU A 259 16.29 13.46 -34.70
C GLU A 259 14.88 13.95 -35.03
N GLN A 260 14.78 14.96 -35.88
CA GLN A 260 13.48 15.44 -36.34
C GLN A 260 12.79 14.35 -37.18
N THR A 261 11.62 13.91 -36.74
CA THR A 261 10.83 12.89 -37.44
C THR A 261 10.42 13.39 -38.84
N PRO A 262 10.45 12.54 -39.89
CA PRO A 262 10.03 12.92 -41.24
C PRO A 262 8.55 13.32 -41.32
N PHE A 263 7.80 13.07 -40.25
CA PHE A 263 6.38 13.37 -40.12
C PHE A 263 6.06 14.66 -39.37
N ALA A 264 7.06 15.48 -39.02
CA ALA A 264 6.88 16.67 -38.19
C ALA A 264 5.80 17.62 -38.77
N ALA A 265 5.88 17.92 -40.07
CA ALA A 265 4.91 18.77 -40.76
C ALA A 265 3.48 18.20 -40.71
N ILE A 266 3.32 16.89 -40.88
CA ILE A 266 2.00 16.24 -40.79
C ILE A 266 1.43 16.36 -39.38
N LEU A 267 2.24 16.07 -38.35
CA LEU A 267 1.79 16.18 -36.96
C LEU A 267 1.31 17.60 -36.66
N ASP A 268 2.10 18.60 -37.05
CA ASP A 268 1.79 20.02 -36.78
C ASP A 268 0.56 20.52 -37.53
N GLN A 269 0.29 19.96 -38.72
CA GLN A 269 -0.87 20.32 -39.54
C GLN A 269 -2.16 19.58 -39.15
N THR A 270 -2.05 18.35 -38.65
CA THR A 270 -3.20 17.43 -38.53
C THR A 270 -3.62 17.11 -37.11
N VAL A 271 -2.73 17.29 -36.11
CA VAL A 271 -3.09 17.08 -34.70
C VAL A 271 -3.78 18.34 -34.16
N ASP A 272 -5.04 18.20 -33.76
CA ASP A 272 -5.84 19.32 -33.27
C ASP A 272 -5.39 19.77 -31.87
N ARG A 273 -5.12 18.80 -31.00
CA ARG A 273 -4.69 19.00 -29.60
C ARG A 273 -4.01 17.76 -29.03
N VAL A 274 -3.15 17.96 -28.03
CA VAL A 274 -2.59 16.89 -27.20
C VAL A 274 -3.07 17.08 -25.76
N VAL A 275 -3.76 16.09 -25.22
CA VAL A 275 -4.24 16.07 -23.84
C VAL A 275 -3.26 15.30 -22.97
N GLN A 276 -2.83 15.91 -21.87
CA GLN A 276 -2.01 15.25 -20.88
C GLN A 276 -2.89 14.43 -19.93
N VAL A 277 -2.48 13.21 -19.61
CA VAL A 277 -3.22 12.29 -18.75
C VAL A 277 -2.30 11.84 -17.61
N SER A 278 -2.79 11.97 -16.40
CA SER A 278 -2.07 11.61 -15.18
C SER A 278 -1.94 10.10 -14.99
N GLU A 279 -1.02 9.67 -14.14
CA GLU A 279 -0.84 8.25 -13.82
C GLU A 279 -2.07 7.65 -13.12
N HIS A 280 -2.74 8.42 -12.25
CA HIS A 280 -3.91 7.94 -11.51
C HIS A 280 -5.11 7.72 -12.44
N ILE A 281 -5.35 8.64 -13.39
CA ILE A 281 -6.40 8.49 -14.40
C ILE A 281 -6.07 7.33 -15.34
N THR A 282 -4.80 7.17 -15.72
CA THR A 282 -4.36 6.05 -16.55
C THR A 282 -4.64 4.71 -15.86
N ALA A 283 -4.30 4.57 -14.58
CA ALA A 283 -4.58 3.37 -13.79
C ALA A 283 -6.10 3.10 -13.66
N ALA A 284 -6.89 4.15 -13.41
CA ALA A 284 -8.34 4.05 -13.36
C ALA A 284 -8.92 3.58 -14.70
N ALA A 285 -8.44 4.09 -15.84
CA ALA A 285 -8.87 3.69 -17.17
C ALA A 285 -8.54 2.22 -17.50
N ILE A 286 -7.38 1.72 -17.07
CA ILE A 286 -7.01 0.29 -17.18
C ILE A 286 -8.05 -0.56 -16.42
N ALA A 287 -8.30 -0.23 -15.15
CA ALA A 287 -9.28 -0.96 -14.34
C ALA A 287 -10.70 -0.85 -14.92
N TYR A 288 -11.04 0.31 -15.47
CA TYR A 288 -12.36 0.59 -16.05
C TYR A 288 -12.66 -0.27 -17.28
N LEU A 289 -11.74 -0.31 -18.23
CA LEU A 289 -11.86 -1.15 -19.42
C LEU A 289 -11.86 -2.65 -19.09
N LEU A 290 -11.00 -3.07 -18.15
CA LEU A 290 -10.92 -4.45 -17.73
C LEU A 290 -12.19 -4.93 -17.02
N ARG A 291 -12.79 -4.11 -16.15
CA ARG A 291 -14.00 -4.49 -15.41
C ARG A 291 -15.28 -4.42 -16.23
N LEU A 292 -15.42 -3.39 -17.08
CA LEU A 292 -16.68 -3.16 -17.79
C LEU A 292 -16.80 -3.88 -19.12
N GLN A 293 -15.68 -4.22 -19.76
CA GLN A 293 -15.66 -4.85 -21.08
C GLN A 293 -14.72 -6.04 -21.18
N SER A 294 -14.07 -6.44 -20.08
CA SER A 294 -13.04 -7.49 -20.10
C SER A 294 -11.89 -7.19 -21.06
N LEU A 295 -11.65 -5.90 -21.33
CA LEU A 295 -10.58 -5.47 -22.22
C LEU A 295 -9.31 -5.21 -21.41
N LEU A 296 -8.35 -6.13 -21.51
CA LEU A 296 -7.01 -5.91 -21.00
C LEU A 296 -6.27 -4.95 -21.94
N VAL A 297 -5.91 -3.79 -21.41
CA VAL A 297 -5.15 -2.77 -22.14
C VAL A 297 -3.92 -2.34 -21.38
N GLU A 298 -2.88 -1.93 -22.10
CA GLU A 298 -1.69 -1.29 -21.51
C GLU A 298 -1.94 0.20 -21.24
N GLY A 299 -1.04 0.84 -20.45
CA GLY A 299 -1.22 2.23 -20.05
C GLY A 299 -1.32 3.20 -21.23
N ALA A 300 -0.52 3.00 -22.29
CA ALA A 300 -0.57 3.82 -23.50
C ALA A 300 -1.98 3.88 -24.10
N SER A 301 -2.61 2.73 -24.28
CA SER A 301 -4.00 2.61 -24.74
C SER A 301 -4.97 3.24 -23.75
N ALA A 302 -4.78 2.99 -22.45
CA ALA A 302 -5.66 3.45 -21.40
C ALA A 302 -5.71 4.99 -21.29
N THR A 303 -4.65 5.71 -21.67
CA THR A 303 -4.66 7.19 -21.69
C THR A 303 -5.78 7.77 -22.56
N THR A 304 -6.14 7.11 -23.68
CA THR A 304 -7.22 7.56 -24.57
C THR A 304 -8.58 7.57 -23.89
N VAL A 305 -8.85 6.54 -23.09
CA VAL A 305 -10.06 6.42 -22.27
C VAL A 305 -9.95 7.29 -21.02
N GLY A 306 -8.76 7.39 -20.44
CA GLY A 306 -8.43 8.29 -19.34
C GLY A 306 -8.89 9.73 -19.63
N ALA A 307 -8.51 10.27 -20.79
CA ALA A 307 -8.91 11.61 -21.22
C ALA A 307 -10.43 11.82 -21.35
N LEU A 308 -11.21 10.74 -21.56
CA LEU A 308 -12.68 10.81 -21.65
C LEU A 308 -13.37 10.71 -20.28
N ILE A 309 -12.75 10.03 -19.31
CA ILE A 309 -13.30 9.82 -17.96
C ILE A 309 -12.79 10.83 -16.93
N ASP A 310 -11.75 11.59 -17.28
CA ASP A 310 -11.17 12.64 -16.45
C ASP A 310 -12.20 13.73 -16.07
N GLN A 311 -12.27 14.06 -14.78
CA GLN A 311 -13.21 15.03 -14.23
C GLN A 311 -12.91 16.48 -14.59
N SER A 312 -11.66 16.80 -14.95
CA SER A 312 -11.33 18.10 -15.54
C SER A 312 -12.00 18.29 -16.91
N LYS A 313 -12.60 17.21 -17.44
CA LYS A 313 -13.32 17.15 -18.72
C LYS A 313 -12.53 17.82 -19.85
N PRO A 314 -11.27 17.40 -20.08
CA PRO A 314 -10.42 18.01 -21.11
C PRO A 314 -11.00 17.82 -22.52
N LEU A 315 -11.94 16.88 -22.67
CA LEU A 315 -12.66 16.53 -23.89
C LEU A 315 -14.19 16.72 -23.76
N ALA A 316 -14.66 17.66 -22.93
CA ALA A 316 -16.09 17.98 -22.83
C ALA A 316 -16.70 18.48 -24.15
N ASP A 317 -15.91 19.15 -24.97
CA ASP A 317 -16.30 19.70 -26.27
C ASP A 317 -16.29 18.65 -27.41
N CYS A 318 -15.85 17.42 -27.14
CA CYS A 318 -15.96 16.32 -28.09
C CYS A 318 -17.40 15.80 -28.13
N THR A 319 -18.17 16.21 -29.13
CA THR A 319 -19.51 15.69 -29.43
C THR A 319 -19.49 14.84 -30.69
N GLY A 320 -20.58 14.11 -30.97
CA GLY A 320 -20.72 13.22 -32.11
C GLY A 320 -20.04 11.87 -31.88
N ARG A 321 -19.60 11.23 -32.95
CA ARG A 321 -18.99 9.90 -32.94
C ARG A 321 -17.49 10.01 -32.70
N VAL A 322 -17.03 9.46 -31.59
CA VAL A 322 -15.64 9.50 -31.15
C VAL A 322 -15.02 8.10 -31.22
N LEU A 323 -13.93 7.95 -31.95
CA LEU A 323 -13.14 6.71 -31.99
C LEU A 323 -11.95 6.81 -31.04
N VAL A 324 -11.79 5.87 -30.11
CA VAL A 324 -10.55 5.67 -29.34
C VAL A 324 -9.74 4.53 -29.94
N LEU A 325 -8.43 4.74 -30.14
CA LEU A 325 -7.52 3.67 -30.55
C LEU A 325 -6.92 2.99 -29.31
N LEU A 326 -7.37 1.77 -29.00
CA LEU A 326 -6.79 0.95 -27.93
C LEU A 326 -5.56 0.21 -28.48
N THR A 327 -4.43 0.92 -28.52
CA THR A 327 -3.22 0.56 -29.27
C THR A 327 -2.53 -0.76 -28.91
N GLY A 328 -2.75 -1.30 -27.71
CA GLY A 328 -2.05 -2.48 -27.21
C GLY A 328 -2.52 -2.96 -25.83
N GLY A 329 -2.19 -4.21 -25.52
CA GLY A 329 -2.55 -4.92 -24.29
C GLY A 329 -1.36 -5.58 -23.56
N ASN A 330 -0.12 -5.24 -23.94
CA ASN A 330 1.08 -5.86 -23.40
C ASN A 330 1.52 -5.24 -22.07
N ILE A 331 0.72 -5.50 -21.03
CA ILE A 331 0.94 -5.01 -19.67
C ILE A 331 1.46 -6.13 -18.75
N SER A 332 2.36 -5.80 -17.82
CA SER A 332 2.84 -6.74 -16.80
C SER A 332 1.76 -7.00 -15.74
N SER A 333 1.70 -8.23 -15.19
CA SER A 333 0.77 -8.60 -14.12
C SER A 333 0.86 -7.69 -12.89
N SER A 334 2.06 -7.21 -12.54
CA SER A 334 2.26 -6.23 -11.46
C SER A 334 1.54 -4.90 -11.72
N ASN A 335 1.69 -4.32 -12.92
CA ASN A 335 0.98 -3.09 -13.29
C ASN A 335 -0.54 -3.30 -13.40
N VAL A 336 -1.02 -4.47 -13.83
CA VAL A 336 -2.45 -4.81 -13.79
C VAL A 336 -2.95 -4.86 -12.34
N ALA A 337 -2.22 -5.55 -11.46
CA ALA A 337 -2.56 -5.64 -10.04
C ALA A 337 -2.58 -4.25 -9.39
N LYS A 338 -1.54 -3.43 -9.63
CA LYS A 338 -1.47 -2.05 -9.16
C LYS A 338 -2.65 -1.21 -9.67
N ALA A 339 -3.05 -1.33 -10.93
CA ALA A 339 -4.22 -0.62 -11.46
C ALA A 339 -5.54 -1.11 -10.86
N LEU A 340 -5.67 -2.42 -10.57
CA LEU A 340 -6.87 -3.01 -9.97
C LEU A 340 -7.06 -2.66 -8.49
N VAL A 341 -5.96 -2.45 -7.76
CA VAL A 341 -5.95 -2.09 -6.33
C VAL A 341 -5.71 -0.60 -6.09
N ALA A 342 -5.45 0.18 -7.14
CA ALA A 342 -5.39 1.63 -7.04
C ALA A 342 -6.72 2.13 -6.47
N ASP A 343 -6.67 2.79 -5.32
CA ASP A 343 -7.85 3.31 -4.68
C ASP A 343 -8.46 4.37 -5.59
N VAL A 344 -9.59 4.03 -6.20
CA VAL A 344 -10.38 4.99 -6.95
C VAL A 344 -11.09 5.82 -5.89
N SER A 345 -10.41 6.85 -5.39
CA SER A 345 -10.94 7.80 -4.41
C SER A 345 -12.18 8.52 -4.95
N GLU A 346 -12.33 8.58 -6.27
CA GLU A 346 -13.38 9.30 -6.95
C GLU A 346 -14.71 8.52 -7.04
N SER A 347 -15.72 9.06 -6.36
CA SER A 347 -17.07 8.50 -6.26
C SER A 347 -17.77 8.23 -7.60
N SER A 348 -17.59 9.11 -8.58
CA SER A 348 -18.19 8.99 -9.93
C SER A 348 -17.64 7.79 -10.72
N ILE A 349 -16.33 7.56 -10.64
CA ILE A 349 -15.65 6.43 -11.30
C ILE A 349 -15.96 5.13 -10.54
N ARG A 350 -16.01 5.14 -9.20
CA ARG A 350 -16.46 3.99 -8.38
C ARG A 350 -17.87 3.53 -8.77
N GLN A 351 -18.81 4.46 -8.90
CA GLN A 351 -20.20 4.18 -9.27
C GLN A 351 -20.29 3.54 -10.66
N LYS A 352 -19.47 4.01 -11.61
CA LYS A 352 -19.40 3.49 -12.96
C LYS A 352 -18.68 2.13 -13.05
N LEU A 353 -17.71 1.85 -12.19
CA LEU A 353 -16.93 0.59 -12.12
C LEU A 353 -17.74 -0.63 -11.65
N GLY A 354 -19.04 -0.50 -11.42
CA GLY A 354 -19.85 -1.58 -10.85
C GLY A 354 -19.50 -1.90 -9.39
N LEU A 355 -18.72 -1.04 -8.72
CA LEU A 355 -18.51 -1.06 -7.27
C LEU A 355 -19.76 -0.54 -6.53
N ARG A 356 -20.94 -0.92 -7.02
CA ARG A 356 -22.23 -0.65 -6.38
C ARG A 356 -22.26 -1.48 -5.10
N HIS A 357 -22.34 -0.80 -3.96
CA HIS A 357 -22.43 -1.35 -2.60
C HIS A 357 -21.13 -1.74 -1.88
N ILE A 358 -20.00 -1.08 -2.16
CA ILE A 358 -19.04 -0.80 -1.06
C ILE A 358 -19.25 0.67 -0.66
N MET A 359 -20.42 0.93 -0.08
CA MET A 359 -20.53 1.98 0.93
C MET A 359 -19.70 1.54 2.13
N ASP A 360 -19.04 2.48 2.78
CA ASP A 360 -18.58 2.27 4.16
C ASP A 360 -19.76 1.67 4.96
N PRO A 361 -19.58 0.58 5.73
CA PRO A 361 -20.64 0.04 6.59
C PRO A 361 -21.33 1.10 7.46
N LEU A 362 -20.66 2.24 7.72
CA LEU A 362 -21.20 3.41 8.41
C LEU A 362 -22.36 4.12 7.68
N GLU A 363 -22.48 4.01 6.35
CA GLU A 363 -23.50 4.73 5.59
C GLU A 363 -24.78 3.90 5.33
N ARG A 364 -24.84 2.63 5.79
CA ARG A 364 -25.96 1.71 5.53
C ARG A 364 -27.28 2.05 6.22
N HIS A 365 -27.32 3.05 7.09
CA HIS A 365 -28.51 3.44 7.83
C HIS A 365 -28.79 4.94 7.65
N GLY A 366 -29.65 5.24 6.67
CA GLY A 366 -30.38 6.50 6.45
C GLY A 366 -29.87 7.76 7.15
N ALA A 367 -29.36 8.69 6.33
CA ALA A 367 -29.21 10.12 6.56
C ALA A 367 -29.59 10.66 7.96
N VAL A 368 -28.59 11.15 8.69
CA VAL A 368 -28.78 12.40 9.43
C VAL A 368 -28.21 13.50 8.56
N ASN A 369 -29.12 14.32 8.03
CA ASN A 369 -28.83 15.44 7.14
C ASN A 369 -27.69 16.32 7.68
N GLY A 370 -26.76 16.64 6.79
CA GLY A 370 -25.82 17.73 6.98
C GLY A 370 -26.56 19.07 7.00
N HIS A 371 -26.80 19.59 8.20
CA HIS A 371 -26.88 21.01 8.49
C HIS A 371 -26.59 21.21 9.99
N ASP A 372 -25.31 21.30 10.35
CA ASP A 372 -24.87 22.20 11.41
C ASP A 372 -23.37 22.47 11.24
N SER A 373 -23.06 23.55 10.53
CA SER A 373 -21.78 24.23 10.60
C SER A 373 -21.48 24.59 12.05
N HIS A 374 -20.26 24.29 12.50
CA HIS A 374 -19.71 24.63 13.83
C HIS A 374 -20.37 23.91 15.03
N ARG A 375 -19.94 22.67 15.31
CA ARG A 375 -20.03 22.12 16.67
C ARG A 375 -18.64 21.87 17.25
N LYS A 376 -18.47 22.42 18.45
CA LYS A 376 -17.34 22.34 19.38
C LYS A 376 -16.77 20.92 19.47
N MET A 377 -15.50 20.82 19.90
CA MET A 377 -14.97 19.63 20.59
C MET A 377 -16.03 19.13 21.59
N ILE A 378 -16.80 18.10 21.22
CA ILE A 378 -17.80 17.50 22.08
C ILE A 378 -17.11 16.40 22.87
N ALA A 379 -17.19 16.55 24.19
CA ALA A 379 -16.90 15.52 25.16
C ALA A 379 -17.62 14.21 24.80
N THR A 380 -16.96 13.09 25.08
CA THR A 380 -17.49 11.74 25.02
C THR A 380 -18.86 11.61 25.70
N ASP A 381 -19.95 11.63 24.94
CA ASP A 381 -21.28 11.22 25.41
C ASP A 381 -21.55 9.75 25.05
N ASN A 382 -21.44 8.89 26.07
CA ASN A 382 -22.29 7.74 26.38
C ASN A 382 -22.71 6.75 25.27
N CYS A 383 -21.75 6.09 24.62
CA CYS A 383 -22.00 4.74 24.09
C CYS A 383 -20.93 3.78 24.61
N THR A 384 -21.05 3.43 25.89
CA THR A 384 -20.24 2.38 26.51
C THR A 384 -20.91 1.03 26.27
N VAL A 385 -20.27 0.19 25.46
CA VAL A 385 -20.64 -1.21 25.28
C VAL A 385 -20.36 -1.94 26.60
N GLY A 386 -21.35 -2.64 27.15
CA GLY A 386 -21.18 -3.41 28.38
C GLY A 386 -20.17 -4.55 28.20
N VAL A 387 -19.51 -5.01 29.28
CA VAL A 387 -18.50 -6.09 29.20
C VAL A 387 -19.06 -7.35 28.54
N SER A 388 -20.30 -7.75 28.86
CA SER A 388 -20.94 -8.92 28.25
C SER A 388 -21.26 -8.70 26.77
N GLU A 389 -21.85 -7.56 26.41
CA GLU A 389 -22.18 -7.19 25.02
C GLU A 389 -20.91 -7.14 24.15
N TYR A 390 -19.81 -6.66 24.73
CA TYR A 390 -18.50 -6.65 24.11
C TYR A 390 -18.00 -8.08 23.80
N TRP A 391 -18.07 -9.01 24.76
CA TRP A 391 -17.66 -10.40 24.53
C TRP A 391 -18.60 -11.13 23.55
N GLU A 392 -19.90 -10.81 23.56
CA GLU A 392 -20.85 -11.31 22.57
C GLU A 392 -20.49 -10.85 21.15
N LEU A 393 -20.13 -9.58 20.97
CA LEU A 393 -19.69 -9.03 19.70
C LEU A 393 -18.42 -9.74 19.20
N MET A 394 -17.42 -9.90 20.08
CA MET A 394 -16.16 -10.59 19.76
C MET A 394 -16.40 -12.06 19.38
N LEU A 395 -17.26 -12.76 20.12
CA LEU A 395 -17.63 -14.14 19.84
C LEU A 395 -18.40 -14.28 18.53
N SER A 396 -19.37 -13.40 18.27
CA SER A 396 -20.15 -13.39 17.02
C SER A 396 -19.24 -13.28 15.80
N ARG A 397 -18.21 -12.43 15.87
CA ARG A 397 -17.21 -12.28 14.80
C ARG A 397 -16.36 -13.53 14.62
N THR A 398 -15.92 -14.15 15.71
CA THR A 398 -15.17 -15.40 15.65
C THR A 398 -16.01 -16.52 15.04
N ILE A 399 -17.30 -16.62 15.39
CA ILE A 399 -18.24 -17.58 14.78
C ILE A 399 -18.37 -17.32 13.28
N SER A 400 -18.60 -16.06 12.87
CA SER A 400 -18.66 -15.71 11.45
C SER A 400 -17.37 -16.10 10.70
N SER A 401 -16.20 -15.92 11.34
CA SER A 401 -14.95 -16.36 10.75
C SER A 401 -14.87 -17.89 10.62
N LEU A 402 -15.34 -18.66 11.61
CA LEU A 402 -15.35 -20.13 11.53
C LEU A 402 -16.28 -20.61 10.41
N ASP A 403 -17.41 -19.95 10.19
CA ASP A 403 -18.32 -20.26 9.10
C ASP A 403 -17.68 -19.96 7.73
N ASP A 404 -16.96 -18.85 7.62
CA ASP A 404 -16.24 -18.51 6.39
C ASP A 404 -15.07 -19.47 6.12
N LEU A 405 -14.37 -19.95 7.16
CA LEU A 405 -13.36 -21.01 7.03
C LEU A 405 -14.00 -22.31 6.53
N TRP A 406 -15.19 -22.67 6.99
CA TRP A 406 -15.91 -23.85 6.49
C TRP A 406 -16.31 -23.69 5.02
N LYS A 407 -16.89 -22.54 4.64
CA LYS A 407 -17.23 -22.26 3.24
C LYS A 407 -16.01 -22.39 2.32
N ARG A 408 -14.86 -21.87 2.74
CA ARG A 408 -13.60 -22.01 1.98
C ARG A 408 -13.14 -23.46 1.89
N PHE A 409 -13.26 -24.21 2.98
CA PHE A 409 -12.97 -25.64 2.98
C PHE A 409 -13.87 -26.40 1.99
N ASP A 410 -15.19 -26.14 1.98
CA ASP A 410 -16.13 -26.75 1.03
C ASP A 410 -15.82 -26.36 -0.43
N GLN A 411 -15.50 -25.09 -0.68
CA GLN A 411 -15.07 -24.62 -2.00
C GLN A 411 -13.80 -25.34 -2.46
N LYS A 412 -12.81 -25.48 -1.57
CA LYS A 412 -11.58 -26.22 -1.84
C LYS A 412 -11.85 -27.70 -2.14
N GLN A 413 -12.72 -28.35 -1.36
CA GLN A 413 -13.13 -29.74 -1.63
C GLN A 413 -13.81 -29.86 -3.00
N GLY A 414 -14.65 -28.89 -3.37
CA GLY A 414 -15.26 -28.81 -4.70
C GLY A 414 -14.23 -28.72 -5.81
N LEU A 415 -13.26 -27.79 -5.69
CA LEU A 415 -12.17 -27.63 -6.65
C LEU A 415 -11.32 -28.89 -6.79
N ASN A 416 -10.94 -29.52 -5.69
CA ASN A 416 -10.16 -30.76 -5.70
C ASN A 416 -10.87 -31.88 -6.47
N ARG A 417 -12.20 -32.00 -6.33
CA ARG A 417 -12.99 -32.97 -7.09
C ARG A 417 -13.04 -32.61 -8.58
N THR A 418 -13.29 -31.35 -8.92
CA THR A 418 -13.37 -30.89 -10.31
C THR A 418 -12.05 -31.06 -11.05
N LEU A 419 -10.92 -30.81 -10.38
CA LEU A 419 -9.57 -30.89 -10.95
C LEU A 419 -8.91 -32.27 -10.77
N ALA A 420 -9.60 -33.24 -10.16
CA ALA A 420 -9.08 -34.57 -9.84
C ALA A 420 -7.76 -34.55 -9.04
N LEU A 421 -7.62 -33.60 -8.12
CA LEU A 421 -6.43 -33.45 -7.28
C LEU A 421 -6.45 -34.47 -6.13
N GLN A 422 -5.30 -35.03 -5.80
CA GLN A 422 -5.17 -35.93 -4.65
C GLN A 422 -5.31 -35.14 -3.34
N SER A 423 -6.19 -35.59 -2.46
CA SER A 423 -6.38 -35.04 -1.11
C SER A 423 -6.04 -36.08 -0.04
N ASP A 424 -5.43 -35.63 1.06
CA ASP A 424 -5.17 -36.49 2.22
C ASP A 424 -6.39 -36.54 3.15
N GLN A 425 -7.00 -37.72 3.28
CA GLN A 425 -8.20 -37.90 4.09
C GLN A 425 -7.92 -37.72 5.59
N TRP A 426 -6.71 -38.03 6.06
CA TRP A 426 -6.34 -37.84 7.45
C TRP A 426 -6.37 -36.35 7.83
N CYS A 427 -5.74 -35.48 7.05
CA CYS A 427 -5.77 -34.04 7.27
C CYS A 427 -7.21 -33.48 7.19
N ILE A 428 -8.03 -33.96 6.24
CA ILE A 428 -9.45 -33.57 6.14
C ILE A 428 -10.20 -33.91 7.43
N THR A 429 -10.06 -35.13 7.93
CA THR A 429 -10.72 -35.57 9.17
C THR A 429 -10.29 -34.72 10.36
N VAL A 430 -8.99 -34.38 10.47
CA VAL A 430 -8.50 -33.51 11.55
C VAL A 430 -9.06 -32.09 11.42
N PHE A 431 -9.10 -31.52 10.21
CA PHE A 431 -9.69 -30.19 9.98
C PHE A 431 -11.16 -30.16 10.40
N VAL A 432 -11.95 -31.12 9.92
CA VAL A 432 -13.38 -31.22 10.23
C VAL A 432 -13.60 -31.41 11.73
N GLY A 433 -12.83 -32.28 12.38
CA GLY A 433 -12.90 -32.49 13.83
C GLY A 433 -12.56 -31.24 14.62
N MET A 434 -11.50 -30.52 14.25
CA MET A 434 -11.10 -29.27 14.91
C MET A 434 -12.14 -28.15 14.68
N HIS A 435 -12.72 -28.07 13.49
CA HIS A 435 -13.79 -27.10 13.20
C HIS A 435 -15.05 -27.38 14.02
N GLN A 436 -15.49 -28.64 14.09
CA GLN A 436 -16.62 -29.05 14.93
C GLN A 436 -16.35 -28.77 16.41
N GLN A 437 -15.12 -29.00 16.88
CA GLN A 437 -14.73 -28.65 18.23
C GLN A 437 -14.78 -27.14 18.48
N ALA A 438 -14.28 -26.33 17.54
CA ALA A 438 -14.34 -24.87 17.63
C ALA A 438 -15.79 -24.36 17.64
N GLN A 439 -16.66 -24.89 16.77
CA GLN A 439 -18.08 -24.54 16.77
C GLN A 439 -18.79 -24.93 18.07
N ARG A 440 -18.49 -26.11 18.62
CA ARG A 440 -19.04 -26.55 19.92
C ARG A 440 -18.62 -25.60 21.04
N LEU A 441 -17.32 -25.29 21.15
CA LEU A 441 -16.81 -24.36 22.15
C LEU A 441 -17.39 -22.95 21.99
N ALA A 442 -17.57 -22.48 20.75
CA ALA A 442 -18.22 -21.21 20.48
C ALA A 442 -19.69 -21.20 20.91
N ALA A 443 -20.42 -22.31 20.71
CA ALA A 443 -21.81 -22.46 21.14
C ALA A 443 -21.94 -22.52 22.67
N GLU A 444 -21.04 -23.26 23.35
CA GLU A 444 -20.96 -23.29 24.81
C GLU A 444 -20.69 -21.88 25.38
N LEU A 445 -19.68 -21.19 24.84
CA LEU A 445 -19.35 -19.83 25.27
C LEU A 445 -20.48 -18.83 24.99
N LYS A 446 -21.22 -19.01 23.89
CA LYS A 446 -22.40 -18.19 23.58
C LYS A 446 -23.53 -18.45 24.57
N ALA A 447 -23.74 -19.70 24.96
CA ALA A 447 -24.73 -20.05 25.98
C ALA A 447 -24.37 -19.41 27.32
N ASP A 448 -23.10 -19.49 27.75
CA ASP A 448 -22.61 -18.84 28.98
C ASP A 448 -22.87 -17.33 28.99
N LEU A 449 -22.62 -16.64 27.86
CA LEU A 449 -22.87 -15.20 27.72
C LEU A 449 -24.37 -14.84 27.75
N SER A 450 -25.22 -15.71 27.17
CA SER A 450 -26.66 -15.46 27.03
C SER A 450 -27.48 -15.63 28.33
N LEU A 451 -26.91 -16.27 29.36
CA LEU A 451 -27.54 -16.43 30.67
C LEU A 451 -27.60 -15.06 31.37
N LYS A 452 -28.66 -14.30 31.08
CA LYS A 452 -28.94 -12.95 31.64
C LYS A 452 -29.07 -12.91 33.17
N THR A 453 -29.22 -14.06 33.81
CA THR A 453 -29.05 -14.22 35.25
C THR A 453 -27.58 -14.46 35.53
N ARG A 454 -26.84 -13.42 35.99
CA ARG A 454 -25.43 -13.47 36.46
C ARG A 454 -24.71 -14.73 35.98
N SER A 455 -24.08 -14.69 34.81
CA SER A 455 -23.07 -15.69 34.44
C SER A 455 -22.22 -15.97 35.68
N GLU A 456 -22.34 -17.17 36.27
CA GLU A 456 -21.46 -17.61 37.37
C GLU A 456 -20.01 -17.75 36.88
N LEU A 457 -19.77 -17.62 35.58
CA LEU A 457 -18.44 -17.59 34.99
C LEU A 457 -17.79 -16.22 35.23
N PRO A 458 -16.67 -16.15 35.97
CA PRO A 458 -15.85 -14.95 36.06
C PRO A 458 -15.29 -14.55 34.70
N VAL A 459 -15.05 -13.25 34.48
CA VAL A 459 -14.59 -12.71 33.18
C VAL A 459 -13.30 -13.36 32.70
N TRP A 460 -12.35 -13.65 33.60
CA TRP A 460 -11.11 -14.34 33.24
C TRP A 460 -11.34 -15.75 32.65
N LYS A 461 -12.40 -16.47 33.06
CA LYS A 461 -12.74 -17.78 32.46
C LYS A 461 -13.28 -17.61 31.05
N LEU A 462 -14.06 -16.54 30.79
CA LEU A 462 -14.52 -16.20 29.44
C LEU A 462 -13.33 -15.87 28.53
N GLU A 463 -12.36 -15.10 29.04
CA GLU A 463 -11.11 -14.80 28.33
C GLU A 463 -10.32 -16.06 27.98
N GLU A 464 -10.11 -16.97 28.93
CA GLU A 464 -9.41 -18.23 28.69
C GLU A 464 -10.12 -19.11 27.65
N ARG A 465 -11.45 -19.23 27.74
CA ARG A 465 -12.24 -19.96 26.74
C ARG A 465 -12.14 -19.31 25.36
N TYR A 466 -12.20 -17.98 25.30
CA TYR A 466 -12.06 -17.23 24.05
C TYR A 466 -10.65 -17.34 23.46
N ARG A 467 -9.59 -17.34 24.29
CA ARG A 467 -8.20 -17.58 23.87
C ARG A 467 -8.05 -18.94 23.19
N VAL A 468 -8.65 -19.98 23.74
CA VAL A 468 -8.66 -21.32 23.12
C VAL A 468 -9.38 -21.26 21.77
N LEU A 469 -10.54 -20.59 21.70
CA LEU A 469 -11.29 -20.46 20.47
C LEU A 469 -10.51 -19.71 19.37
N LEU A 470 -9.84 -18.61 19.71
CA LEU A 470 -8.96 -17.88 18.79
C LEU A 470 -7.81 -18.75 18.28
N GLN A 471 -7.19 -19.56 19.14
CA GLN A 471 -6.12 -20.47 18.73
C GLN A 471 -6.62 -21.54 17.76
N LEU A 472 -7.79 -22.12 18.00
CA LEU A 472 -8.41 -23.09 17.09
C LEU A 472 -8.76 -22.45 15.75
N GLN A 473 -9.37 -21.25 15.76
CA GLN A 473 -9.68 -20.49 14.56
C GLN A 473 -8.41 -20.16 13.76
N ALA A 474 -7.35 -19.72 14.43
CA ALA A 474 -6.09 -19.39 13.79
C ALA A 474 -5.44 -20.65 13.17
N ASN A 475 -5.45 -21.77 13.88
CA ASN A 475 -4.96 -23.05 13.35
C ASN A 475 -5.79 -23.52 12.14
N LEU A 476 -7.13 -23.42 12.19
CA LEU A 476 -8.00 -23.71 11.04
C LEU A 476 -7.64 -22.84 9.83
N SER A 477 -7.37 -21.55 10.05
CA SER A 477 -6.99 -20.62 8.97
C SER A 477 -5.67 -20.96 8.28
N GLN A 478 -4.78 -21.71 8.95
CA GLN A 478 -3.46 -22.08 8.46
C GLN A 478 -3.32 -23.57 8.16
N PHE A 479 -4.38 -24.36 8.37
CA PHE A 479 -4.31 -25.82 8.44
C PHE A 479 -3.75 -26.47 7.16
N PHE A 480 -3.93 -25.80 6.03
CA PHE A 480 -3.39 -26.21 4.73
C PHE A 480 -2.60 -25.09 4.07
N GLU A 481 -1.94 -24.20 4.82
CA GLU A 481 -1.04 -23.20 4.23
C GLU A 481 0.41 -23.74 4.27
N ARG A 482 1.14 -23.71 3.15
CA ARG A 482 2.57 -24.02 3.10
C ARG A 482 3.34 -22.95 2.32
N ALA A 483 4.54 -22.62 2.79
CA ALA A 483 5.43 -21.62 2.21
C ALA A 483 6.66 -22.26 1.56
N SER A 484 6.60 -22.55 0.26
CA SER A 484 7.71 -23.05 -0.56
C SER A 484 7.67 -22.41 -1.95
N ALA A 485 8.83 -22.26 -2.59
CA ALA A 485 8.95 -21.68 -3.92
C ALA A 485 8.70 -22.69 -5.06
N ALA A 486 8.57 -23.98 -4.76
CA ALA A 486 8.57 -25.07 -5.75
C ALA A 486 7.20 -25.71 -6.00
N TYR A 487 6.13 -24.92 -6.10
CA TYR A 487 4.76 -25.44 -6.19
C TYR A 487 4.22 -25.64 -7.60
N ASP A 488 4.81 -25.01 -8.62
CA ASP A 488 4.41 -25.22 -10.03
C ASP A 488 4.60 -26.68 -10.48
N GLN A 489 5.35 -27.47 -9.71
CA GLN A 489 5.57 -28.91 -9.93
C GLN A 489 4.68 -29.80 -9.03
N SER A 490 3.87 -29.21 -8.14
CA SER A 490 3.07 -29.98 -7.21
C SER A 490 1.82 -30.53 -7.87
N GLN A 491 1.68 -31.86 -7.89
CA GLN A 491 0.45 -32.53 -8.36
C GLN A 491 -0.64 -32.62 -7.27
N ARG A 492 -0.50 -31.86 -6.17
CA ARG A 492 -1.37 -31.90 -4.99
C ARG A 492 -1.69 -30.47 -4.55
N ASP A 493 -2.93 -30.24 -4.12
CA ASP A 493 -3.35 -28.92 -3.61
C ASP A 493 -2.95 -28.75 -2.14
N TRP A 494 -2.02 -27.82 -1.91
CA TRP A 494 -1.44 -27.54 -0.60
C TRP A 494 -1.78 -26.16 -0.04
N PHE A 495 -2.81 -25.47 -0.54
CA PHE A 495 -3.20 -24.14 -0.04
C PHE A 495 -4.61 -24.13 0.52
N PHE A 496 -4.83 -23.46 1.65
CA PHE A 496 -6.17 -23.35 2.22
C PHE A 496 -6.99 -22.32 1.44
N ASN A 497 -6.34 -21.24 1.02
CA ASN A 497 -6.92 -20.25 0.12
C ASN A 497 -6.34 -20.37 -1.30
N PRO A 498 -7.09 -20.88 -2.30
CA PRO A 498 -6.60 -21.00 -3.66
C PRO A 498 -6.17 -19.66 -4.30
N VAL A 499 -6.65 -18.53 -3.77
CA VAL A 499 -6.21 -17.19 -4.23
C VAL A 499 -4.73 -16.95 -3.94
N THR A 500 -4.18 -17.52 -2.85
CA THR A 500 -2.74 -17.38 -2.53
C THR A 500 -1.85 -18.17 -3.48
N GLN A 501 -2.38 -19.16 -4.21
CA GLN A 501 -1.64 -19.89 -5.25
C GLN A 501 -1.21 -19.00 -6.41
N ASN A 502 -2.01 -17.97 -6.73
CA ASN A 502 -1.81 -17.11 -7.88
C ASN A 502 -1.17 -15.76 -7.52
N ALA A 503 -0.58 -15.63 -6.32
CA ALA A 503 0.09 -14.41 -5.90
C ALA A 503 1.41 -14.22 -6.66
N ALA A 504 1.63 -13.01 -7.20
CA ALA A 504 2.83 -12.69 -7.99
C ALA A 504 4.14 -12.61 -7.16
N ALA A 505 4.03 -12.59 -5.83
CA ALA A 505 5.18 -12.68 -4.93
C ALA A 505 5.39 -14.14 -4.53
N VAL A 506 6.65 -14.56 -4.34
CA VAL A 506 6.95 -15.86 -3.74
C VAL A 506 6.17 -16.00 -2.44
N ASN A 507 5.43 -17.10 -2.26
CA ASN A 507 4.55 -17.38 -1.11
C ASN A 507 5.32 -17.58 0.20
N TYR A 508 6.03 -16.53 0.64
CA TYR A 508 6.64 -16.44 1.95
C TYR A 508 5.99 -15.29 2.72
N ASP A 509 5.60 -15.56 3.97
CA ASP A 509 5.05 -14.59 4.91
C ASP A 509 5.87 -13.29 5.01
N ARG A 510 7.18 -13.41 4.83
CA ARG A 510 8.13 -12.28 4.75
C ARG A 510 7.70 -11.20 3.75
N TYR A 511 7.04 -11.53 2.65
CA TYR A 511 6.62 -10.54 1.63
C TYR A 511 5.26 -9.89 1.94
N GLY A 512 4.64 -10.23 3.08
CA GLY A 512 3.38 -9.65 3.55
C GLY A 512 2.18 -10.29 2.86
N LEU A 513 1.64 -11.33 3.47
CA LEU A 513 0.42 -11.99 3.00
C LEU A 513 -0.82 -11.09 3.18
N ALA A 514 -1.84 -11.35 2.36
CA ALA A 514 -3.11 -10.60 2.40
C ALA A 514 -3.77 -10.59 3.79
N VAL A 515 -3.63 -11.67 4.57
CA VAL A 515 -4.15 -11.76 5.95
C VAL A 515 -3.47 -10.76 6.89
N VAL A 516 -2.16 -10.57 6.74
CA VAL A 516 -1.38 -9.59 7.52
C VAL A 516 -1.84 -8.19 7.15
N ARG A 517 -1.99 -7.89 5.85
CA ARG A 517 -2.51 -6.60 5.39
C ARG A 517 -3.93 -6.32 5.88
N ALA A 518 -4.80 -7.32 5.91
CA ALA A 518 -6.15 -7.17 6.45
C ALA A 518 -6.13 -6.84 7.96
N ALA A 519 -5.22 -7.46 8.72
CA ALA A 519 -5.01 -7.11 10.13
C ALA A 519 -4.45 -5.69 10.28
N GLU A 520 -3.51 -5.27 9.43
CA GLU A 520 -2.96 -3.90 9.43
C GLU A 520 -4.05 -2.84 9.25
N LEU A 521 -4.91 -3.01 8.25
CA LEU A 521 -6.01 -2.09 7.96
C LEU A 521 -7.03 -2.03 9.10
N ARG A 522 -7.34 -3.18 9.70
CA ARG A 522 -8.24 -3.25 10.86
C ARG A 522 -7.67 -2.49 12.06
N LEU A 523 -6.39 -2.70 12.38
CA LEU A 523 -5.74 -2.00 13.49
C LEU A 523 -5.62 -0.50 13.22
N LEU A 524 -5.42 -0.09 11.97
CA LEU A 524 -5.40 1.32 11.60
C LEU A 524 -6.76 1.99 11.89
N ASP A 525 -7.88 1.32 11.59
CA ASP A 525 -9.22 1.80 11.96
C ASP A 525 -9.50 1.72 13.47
N VAL A 526 -8.92 0.77 14.20
CA VAL A 526 -9.04 0.71 15.66
C VAL A 526 -8.35 1.91 16.32
N ILE A 527 -7.10 2.16 15.94
CA ILE A 527 -6.23 3.21 16.49
C ILE A 527 -6.69 4.60 16.07
N ARG A 528 -7.15 4.78 14.83
CA ARG A 528 -7.54 6.07 14.22
C ARG A 528 -6.52 7.19 14.49
N PRO A 529 -5.29 7.11 13.97
CA PRO A 529 -4.23 8.03 14.40
C PRO A 529 -4.33 9.45 13.80
N GLY A 530 -5.32 9.73 12.94
CA GLY A 530 -5.60 11.05 12.33
C GLY A 530 -5.62 11.03 10.80
N LYS A 531 -5.82 12.20 10.17
CA LYS A 531 -5.69 12.48 8.73
C LYS A 531 -4.35 13.20 8.45
N PRO A 532 -3.78 13.20 7.21
CA PRO A 532 -4.18 12.55 5.95
C PRO A 532 -3.56 11.14 5.80
N SER A 533 -3.50 10.57 4.59
CA SER A 533 -3.08 9.19 4.28
C SER A 533 -1.92 8.62 5.13
N ILE A 534 -2.27 7.74 6.09
CA ILE A 534 -1.36 7.01 6.99
C ILE A 534 -1.41 5.53 6.66
N GLU A 535 -0.26 4.87 6.76
CA GLU A 535 -0.13 3.42 6.65
C GLU A 535 0.23 2.80 8.01
N LEU A 536 -0.15 1.54 8.19
CA LEU A 536 0.22 0.72 9.34
C LEU A 536 0.97 -0.53 8.88
N LEU A 537 2.08 -0.84 9.54
CA LEU A 537 2.75 -2.13 9.43
C LEU A 537 2.66 -2.90 10.74
N LEU A 538 2.29 -4.16 10.62
CA LEU A 538 2.32 -5.11 11.73
C LEU A 538 3.67 -5.83 11.76
N THR A 539 4.32 -5.85 12.92
CA THR A 539 5.60 -6.52 13.13
C THR A 539 5.48 -7.63 14.17
N SER A 540 6.46 -8.53 14.21
CA SER A 540 6.50 -9.68 15.11
C SER A 540 6.63 -9.33 16.61
N SER A 541 7.01 -8.09 16.94
CA SER A 541 7.08 -7.57 18.31
C SER A 541 7.18 -6.04 18.33
N GLY A 542 6.94 -5.42 19.49
CA GLY A 542 7.18 -3.98 19.68
C GLY A 542 8.63 -3.56 19.36
N MET A 543 9.61 -4.40 19.73
CA MET A 543 11.02 -4.15 19.36
C MET A 543 11.27 -4.31 17.87
N ALA A 544 10.59 -5.24 17.19
CA ALA A 544 10.66 -5.34 15.74
C ALA A 544 10.04 -4.10 15.06
N ALA A 545 9.00 -3.48 15.65
CA ALA A 545 8.45 -2.21 15.19
C ALA A 545 9.47 -1.07 15.34
N TYR A 546 10.11 -0.97 16.51
CA TYR A 546 11.19 -0.02 16.74
C TYR A 546 12.36 -0.22 15.76
N ASN A 547 12.78 -1.46 15.50
CA ASN A 547 13.90 -1.74 14.59
C ASN A 547 13.61 -1.31 13.14
N VAL A 548 12.34 -1.34 12.71
CA VAL A 548 11.93 -0.76 11.42
C VAL A 548 12.16 0.76 11.41
N ILE A 549 11.78 1.46 12.48
CA ILE A 549 12.04 2.89 12.63
C ILE A 549 13.53 3.18 12.67
N GLN A 550 14.29 2.45 13.49
CA GLN A 550 15.73 2.62 13.63
C GLN A 550 16.44 2.43 12.28
N GLN A 551 16.09 1.38 11.52
CA GLN A 551 16.68 1.12 10.21
C GLN A 551 16.32 2.22 9.20
N TYR A 552 15.11 2.78 9.27
CA TYR A 552 14.73 3.93 8.46
C TYR A 552 15.58 5.16 8.82
N LEU A 553 15.78 5.46 10.10
CA LEU A 553 16.64 6.56 10.55
C LEU A 553 18.09 6.37 10.05
N LEU A 554 18.64 5.17 10.19
CA LEU A 554 20.00 4.83 9.72
C LEU A 554 20.20 5.06 8.21
N GLN A 555 19.17 4.83 7.41
CA GLN A 555 19.24 5.02 5.96
C GLN A 555 19.10 6.48 5.52
N ASN A 556 18.50 7.33 6.36
CA ASN A 556 18.12 8.69 6.00
C ASN A 556 18.87 9.79 6.79
N MET A 557 19.70 9.40 7.75
CA MET A 557 20.50 10.34 8.55
C MET A 557 21.97 10.33 8.12
N ALA A 558 22.59 11.51 8.06
CA ALA A 558 24.01 11.64 7.77
C ALA A 558 24.87 11.22 8.97
N VAL A 559 26.11 10.82 8.72
CA VAL A 559 27.10 10.59 9.78
C VAL A 559 27.32 11.88 10.58
N GLY A 560 27.31 11.77 11.90
CA GLY A 560 27.42 12.89 12.85
C GLY A 560 26.08 13.56 13.16
N SER A 561 24.97 13.14 12.55
CA SER A 561 23.64 13.69 12.84
C SER A 561 23.30 13.54 14.33
N ALA A 562 22.66 14.56 14.88
CA ALA A 562 22.21 14.55 16.26
C ALA A 562 20.82 13.91 16.40
N VAL A 563 20.64 13.08 17.42
CA VAL A 563 19.35 12.52 17.83
C VAL A 563 19.06 13.00 19.25
N VAL A 564 17.89 13.60 19.46
CA VAL A 564 17.44 13.98 20.80
C VAL A 564 16.58 12.91 21.41
N LEU A 565 16.87 12.59 22.66
CA LEU A 565 16.11 11.67 23.50
C LEU A 565 15.54 12.44 24.72
N PRO A 566 14.33 12.08 25.20
CA PRO A 566 13.90 12.46 26.54
C PRO A 566 14.81 11.77 27.58
N PRO A 567 14.71 12.13 28.88
CA PRO A 567 15.55 11.54 29.93
C PRO A 567 15.57 10.00 29.93
N TYR A 568 14.44 9.38 29.54
CA TYR A 568 14.36 7.95 29.32
C TYR A 568 13.37 7.61 28.20
N ILE A 569 13.77 6.66 27.37
CA ILE A 569 12.92 5.86 26.48
C ILE A 569 13.09 4.38 26.84
N TYR A 570 12.31 3.49 26.26
CA TYR A 570 12.43 2.05 26.48
C TYR A 570 13.88 1.55 26.33
N PHE A 571 14.37 0.77 27.29
CA PHE A 571 15.81 0.58 27.49
C PHE A 571 16.49 -0.15 26.33
N GLU A 572 15.87 -1.17 25.74
CA GLU A 572 16.44 -1.86 24.57
C GLU A 572 16.50 -0.93 23.35
N ALA A 573 15.62 0.07 23.25
CA ALA A 573 15.71 1.09 22.21
C ALA A 573 16.88 2.05 22.49
N MET A 574 17.04 2.47 23.75
CA MET A 574 18.14 3.33 24.19
C MET A 574 19.51 2.66 24.01
N GLU A 575 19.68 1.42 24.46
CA GLU A 575 20.91 0.64 24.30
C GLU A 575 21.32 0.51 22.83
N GLN A 576 20.34 0.24 21.96
CA GLN A 576 20.57 0.15 20.52
C GLN A 576 21.01 1.49 19.92
N LEU A 577 20.43 2.63 20.34
CA LEU A 577 20.89 3.96 19.89
C LEU A 577 22.28 4.29 20.43
N GLN A 578 22.56 4.00 21.70
CA GLN A 578 23.88 4.21 22.30
C GLN A 578 24.97 3.38 21.62
N GLY A 579 24.61 2.22 21.06
CA GLY A 579 25.52 1.41 20.25
C GLY A 579 25.90 2.03 18.90
N LEU A 580 25.16 3.03 18.39
CA LEU A 580 25.40 3.65 17.09
C LEU A 580 26.47 4.74 17.18
N ARG A 581 27.72 4.41 16.85
CA ARG A 581 28.87 5.34 16.95
C ARG A 581 28.86 6.51 15.97
N HIS A 582 28.01 6.47 14.93
CA HIS A 582 27.99 7.46 13.85
C HIS A 582 26.89 8.51 14.04
N ILE A 583 26.12 8.47 15.12
CA ILE A 583 25.17 9.52 15.51
C ILE A 583 25.61 10.15 16.82
N ARG A 584 25.18 11.38 17.08
CA ARG A 584 25.41 12.08 18.34
C ARG A 584 24.12 12.10 19.14
N LEU A 585 24.11 11.48 20.32
CA LEU A 585 22.95 11.54 21.21
C LEU A 585 22.99 12.81 22.05
N CYS A 586 21.85 13.51 22.11
CA CYS A 586 21.58 14.62 23.01
C CYS A 586 20.41 14.25 23.91
N TYR A 587 20.49 14.61 25.18
CA TYR A 587 19.46 14.28 26.18
C TYR A 587 18.79 15.56 26.65
N SER A 588 17.46 15.58 26.60
CA SER A 588 16.66 16.64 27.21
C SER A 588 16.78 16.59 28.73
N SER A 589 16.73 17.74 29.39
CA SER A 589 16.71 17.86 30.85
C SER A 589 15.43 17.32 31.49
N SER A 590 14.32 17.31 30.75
CA SER A 590 13.02 16.82 31.22
C SER A 590 12.13 16.29 30.10
N TYR A 591 10.94 15.82 30.47
CA TYR A 591 9.88 15.41 29.54
C TYR A 591 9.01 16.58 29.05
N ALA A 592 9.27 17.80 29.52
CA ALA A 592 8.53 18.96 29.05
C ALA A 592 8.79 19.20 27.56
N GLU A 593 7.73 19.46 26.81
CA GLU A 593 7.80 19.67 25.37
C GLU A 593 8.77 20.79 24.98
N LYS A 594 8.89 21.82 25.82
CA LYS A 594 9.80 22.95 25.60
C LYS A 594 11.26 22.55 25.77
N ASP A 595 11.60 21.79 26.82
CA ASP A 595 12.98 21.35 27.05
C ASP A 595 13.47 20.42 25.94
N ILE A 596 12.60 19.50 25.49
CA ILE A 596 12.88 18.60 24.37
C ILE A 596 13.11 19.42 23.09
N LEU A 597 12.27 20.42 22.86
CA LEU A 597 12.34 21.30 21.69
C LEU A 597 13.62 22.15 21.72
N ASP A 598 13.92 22.82 22.83
CA ASP A 598 15.09 23.67 23.00
C ASP A 598 16.39 22.85 22.83
N THR A 599 16.42 21.61 23.36
CA THR A 599 17.53 20.67 23.17
C THR A 599 17.66 20.24 21.71
N ALA A 600 16.55 19.98 21.02
CA ALA A 600 16.55 19.61 19.61
C ALA A 600 17.11 20.74 18.75
N GLU A 601 16.79 21.99 19.05
CA GLU A 601 17.30 23.14 18.32
C GLU A 601 18.77 23.40 18.63
N SER A 602 19.18 23.36 19.92
CA SER A 602 20.57 23.58 20.32
C SER A 602 21.53 22.53 19.74
N CYS A 603 21.07 21.28 19.64
CA CYS A 603 21.85 20.20 19.05
C CYS A 603 21.73 20.10 17.52
N ASN A 604 20.88 20.93 16.88
CA ASN A 604 20.53 20.78 15.47
C ASN A 604 20.14 19.33 15.11
N ALA A 605 19.21 18.76 15.89
CA ALA A 605 18.82 17.36 15.80
C ALA A 605 18.10 17.04 14.49
N SER A 606 18.49 15.94 13.86
CA SER A 606 17.81 15.38 12.68
C SER A 606 16.61 14.51 13.07
N ALA A 607 16.68 13.89 14.24
CA ALA A 607 15.57 13.10 14.80
C ALA A 607 15.34 13.42 16.28
N VAL A 608 14.08 13.39 16.70
CA VAL A 608 13.65 13.66 18.08
C VAL A 608 12.73 12.53 18.54
N PHE A 609 13.11 11.83 19.59
CA PHE A 609 12.26 10.83 20.24
C PHE A 609 11.35 11.48 21.26
N ILE A 610 10.13 10.97 21.36
CA ILE A 610 9.11 11.42 22.28
C ILE A 610 8.41 10.21 22.86
N ASP A 611 8.35 10.15 24.19
CA ASP A 611 7.51 9.22 24.93
C ASP A 611 6.32 10.00 25.51
N PRO A 612 5.07 9.73 25.10
CA PRO A 612 3.88 10.36 25.66
C PRO A 612 3.75 10.11 27.16
N VAL A 613 4.04 8.89 27.62
CA VAL A 613 3.95 8.47 29.03
C VAL A 613 5.14 7.58 29.34
N ALA A 614 6.17 8.14 29.94
CA ALA A 614 7.35 7.37 30.26
C ALA A 614 7.05 6.34 31.37
N ASN A 615 7.47 5.09 31.15
CA ASN A 615 7.34 4.02 32.14
C ASN A 615 8.45 4.09 33.20
N VAL A 616 8.50 5.21 33.92
CA VAL A 616 9.40 5.46 35.06
C VAL A 616 8.60 6.00 36.25
N VAL A 617 9.25 6.13 37.40
CA VAL A 617 8.66 6.78 38.58
C VAL A 617 8.02 8.11 38.19
N GLY A 618 6.79 8.36 38.63
CA GLY A 618 6.08 9.61 38.33
C GLY A 618 5.21 9.57 37.08
N LEU A 619 5.36 8.56 36.20
CA LEU A 619 4.72 8.51 34.88
C LEU A 619 4.75 9.86 34.14
N PRO A 620 5.93 10.49 34.00
CA PRO A 620 6.00 11.83 33.42
C PRO A 620 5.45 11.82 32.00
N MET A 621 4.65 12.83 31.71
CA MET A 621 3.91 12.94 30.46
C MET A 621 4.48 14.05 29.58
N THR A 622 4.55 13.79 28.28
CA THR A 622 4.89 14.82 27.28
C THR A 622 3.61 15.35 26.64
N ASN A 623 3.42 16.68 26.58
CA ASN A 623 2.29 17.28 25.88
C ASN A 623 2.55 17.32 24.37
N ILE A 624 2.30 16.20 23.71
CA ILE A 624 2.61 16.02 22.29
C ILE A 624 1.80 16.96 21.39
N ARG A 625 0.57 17.29 21.79
CA ARG A 625 -0.25 18.26 21.06
C ARG A 625 0.38 19.66 21.09
N GLN A 626 0.89 20.08 22.25
CA GLN A 626 1.61 21.35 22.36
C GLN A 626 2.94 21.31 21.62
N PHE A 627 3.68 20.20 21.68
CA PHE A 627 4.90 20.01 20.89
C PHE A 627 4.63 20.15 19.38
N ALA A 628 3.58 19.49 18.88
CA ALA A 628 3.16 19.60 17.48
C ALA A 628 2.80 21.05 17.08
N LEU A 629 2.09 21.77 17.95
CA LEU A 629 1.76 23.19 17.72
C LEU A 629 3.02 24.06 17.64
N LEU A 630 3.95 23.88 18.59
CA LEU A 630 5.19 24.67 18.65
C LEU A 630 6.09 24.41 17.44
N THR A 631 6.23 23.15 17.03
CA THR A 631 7.09 22.76 15.89
C THR A 631 6.53 23.23 14.56
N SER A 632 5.21 23.16 14.36
CA SER A 632 4.55 23.60 13.12
C SER A 632 4.67 25.11 12.85
N GLN A 633 5.11 25.90 13.83
CA GLN A 633 5.33 27.35 13.73
C GLN A 633 6.81 27.73 13.55
N ARG A 634 7.72 26.74 13.47
CA ARG A 634 9.17 26.97 13.51
C ARG A 634 9.83 26.47 12.22
N PRO A 635 10.35 27.37 11.37
CA PRO A 635 11.06 26.97 10.15
C PRO A 635 12.22 26.01 10.41
N GLY A 636 12.41 25.04 9.53
CA GLY A 636 13.45 24.00 9.65
C GLY A 636 13.02 22.76 10.44
N TRP A 637 11.81 22.74 11.00
CA TRP A 637 11.24 21.53 11.59
C TRP A 637 10.69 20.56 10.54
N GLU A 638 10.32 21.03 9.35
CA GLU A 638 9.89 20.20 8.22
C GLU A 638 10.94 19.18 7.77
N SER A 639 12.24 19.46 8.00
CA SER A 639 13.34 18.57 7.66
C SER A 639 13.70 17.57 8.76
N ARG A 640 12.97 17.58 9.89
CA ARG A 640 13.25 16.71 11.05
C ARG A 640 12.30 15.53 11.10
N ILE A 641 12.73 14.47 11.77
CA ILE A 641 11.92 13.29 12.06
C ILE A 641 11.54 13.29 13.54
N VAL A 642 10.25 13.14 13.84
CA VAL A 642 9.76 12.93 15.21
C VAL A 642 9.35 11.48 15.35
N VAL A 643 9.96 10.77 16.31
CA VAL A 643 9.63 9.38 16.63
C VAL A 643 8.82 9.33 17.92
N ILE A 644 7.63 8.75 17.86
CA ILE A 644 6.71 8.63 19.01
C ILE A 644 6.59 7.18 19.45
N ASP A 645 6.89 6.89 20.72
CA ASP A 645 6.64 5.59 21.35
C ASP A 645 5.26 5.55 22.00
N GLY A 646 4.28 4.94 21.34
CA GLY A 646 2.90 4.86 21.82
C GLY A 646 2.63 3.79 22.89
N THR A 647 3.65 3.02 23.28
CA THR A 647 3.50 1.73 23.97
C THR A 647 2.72 1.77 25.28
N MET A 648 2.72 2.90 26.00
CA MET A 648 2.02 3.06 27.28
C MET A 648 0.59 3.60 27.15
N ILE A 649 0.22 4.14 25.99
CA ILE A 649 -1.05 4.86 25.79
C ILE A 649 -1.67 4.58 24.41
N SER A 650 -1.51 3.35 23.92
CA SER A 650 -1.87 2.94 22.56
C SER A 650 -3.19 3.52 22.06
N GLY A 651 -3.21 4.02 20.82
CA GLY A 651 -4.41 4.56 20.17
C GLY A 651 -5.08 5.77 20.85
N ALA A 652 -4.48 6.33 21.91
CA ALA A 652 -5.07 7.45 22.63
C ALA A 652 -5.01 8.76 21.88
N MET A 653 -4.12 8.91 20.90
CA MET A 653 -3.76 10.21 20.37
C MET A 653 -3.96 10.26 18.85
N PRO A 654 -4.73 11.23 18.32
CA PRO A 654 -4.74 11.53 16.90
C PRO A 654 -3.49 12.30 16.49
N VAL A 655 -2.30 11.70 16.65
CA VAL A 655 -1.01 12.37 16.44
C VAL A 655 -0.90 13.04 15.08
N TYR A 656 -1.40 12.41 14.02
CA TYR A 656 -1.31 12.99 12.68
C TYR A 656 -2.27 14.15 12.47
N ASP A 657 -3.35 14.27 13.25
CA ASP A 657 -4.20 15.48 13.21
C ASP A 657 -3.49 16.69 13.84
N TRP A 658 -2.52 16.47 14.74
CA TRP A 658 -1.83 17.54 15.44
C TRP A 658 -0.59 18.04 14.70
N PHE A 659 0.16 17.14 14.06
CA PHE A 659 1.34 17.51 13.27
C PHE A 659 0.91 17.90 11.85
N GLN A 660 0.48 19.15 11.69
CA GLN A 660 -0.04 19.71 10.45
C GLN A 660 0.58 21.08 10.16
N GLY A 661 0.76 21.40 8.87
CA GLY A 661 1.27 22.69 8.42
C GLY A 661 2.62 22.60 7.71
N PRO A 662 3.12 23.73 7.16
CA PRO A 662 4.28 23.74 6.27
C PRO A 662 5.60 23.38 6.97
N HIS A 663 5.68 23.56 8.29
CA HIS A 663 6.86 23.24 9.10
C HIS A 663 6.70 21.97 9.93
N ALA A 664 5.62 21.21 9.71
CA ALA A 664 5.38 19.99 10.46
C ALA A 664 6.47 18.94 10.14
N PRO A 665 7.14 18.37 11.15
CA PRO A 665 8.13 17.32 10.95
C PRO A 665 7.49 16.04 10.40
N THR A 666 8.32 15.17 9.84
CA THR A 666 7.88 13.80 9.51
C THR A 666 7.68 13.02 10.81
N VAL A 667 6.45 12.59 11.07
CA VAL A 667 6.13 11.79 12.26
C VAL A 667 6.19 10.31 11.93
N LEU A 668 6.95 9.58 12.74
CA LEU A 668 6.99 8.12 12.77
C LEU A 668 6.51 7.66 14.14
N TYR A 669 5.58 6.72 14.19
CA TYR A 669 5.01 6.23 15.43
C TYR A 669 5.19 4.72 15.50
N TYR A 670 5.56 4.20 16.66
CA TYR A 670 5.57 2.76 16.91
C TYR A 670 5.00 2.44 18.29
N GLU A 671 4.43 1.24 18.45
CA GLU A 671 4.04 0.74 19.76
C GLU A 671 4.00 -0.79 19.80
N SER A 672 3.97 -1.35 21.00
CA SER A 672 3.64 -2.76 21.21
C SER A 672 2.16 -3.05 20.97
N ALA A 673 1.88 -3.93 20.01
CA ALA A 673 0.54 -4.46 19.75
C ALA A 673 0.14 -5.60 20.70
N SER A 674 1.04 -6.02 21.59
CA SER A 674 0.82 -7.10 22.55
C SER A 674 0.00 -6.70 23.77
N LYS A 675 -0.43 -5.44 23.84
CA LYS A 675 -1.04 -4.85 25.03
C LYS A 675 -2.51 -4.53 24.78
N TYR A 676 -2.85 -3.24 24.74
CA TYR A 676 -4.21 -2.73 24.57
C TYR A 676 -4.86 -3.21 23.27
N LEU A 677 -4.12 -3.30 22.17
CA LEU A 677 -4.65 -3.80 20.88
C LEU A 677 -5.07 -5.27 20.90
N GLN A 678 -4.57 -6.04 21.88
CA GLN A 678 -4.99 -7.42 22.14
C GLN A 678 -5.88 -7.56 23.35
N LEU A 679 -6.30 -6.45 23.97
CA LEU A 679 -7.33 -6.45 25.00
C LEU A 679 -6.88 -7.23 26.25
N GLY A 680 -5.57 -7.30 26.50
CA GLY A 680 -4.97 -8.11 27.56
C GLY A 680 -5.02 -9.63 27.30
N LEU A 681 -5.30 -10.06 26.06
CA LEU A 681 -5.27 -11.48 25.72
C LEU A 681 -3.86 -12.02 25.49
N ASP A 682 -2.84 -11.19 25.29
CA ASP A 682 -1.42 -11.59 25.19
C ASP A 682 -1.17 -12.87 24.35
N VAL A 683 -2.00 -13.14 23.33
CA VAL A 683 -2.00 -14.39 22.57
C VAL A 683 -0.93 -14.39 21.48
N GLN A 684 -0.49 -13.19 21.08
CA GLN A 684 0.50 -13.00 20.04
C GLN A 684 1.46 -11.86 20.40
N MET A 685 2.76 -12.09 20.24
CA MET A 685 3.71 -10.98 20.26
C MET A 685 3.56 -10.13 19.00
N GLY A 686 3.51 -8.81 19.13
CA GLY A 686 3.29 -7.92 18.00
C GLY A 686 3.71 -6.49 18.27
N GLY A 687 4.02 -5.77 17.19
CA GLY A 687 4.23 -4.33 17.19
C GLY A 687 3.50 -3.70 16.03
N VAL A 688 3.20 -2.41 16.13
CA VAL A 688 2.70 -1.63 14.99
C VAL A 688 3.63 -0.45 14.73
N VAL A 689 3.76 -0.11 13.44
CA VAL A 689 4.48 1.07 12.95
C VAL A 689 3.50 1.87 12.11
N LEU A 690 3.31 3.14 12.47
CA LEU A 690 2.48 4.09 11.75
C LEU A 690 3.37 5.15 11.12
N TYR A 691 3.08 5.49 9.87
CA TYR A 691 3.87 6.47 9.10
C TYR A 691 3.06 7.03 7.92
N PRO A 692 3.45 8.18 7.34
CA PRO A 692 2.80 8.75 6.16
C PRO A 692 2.91 7.83 4.93
N THR A 693 1.85 7.71 4.13
CA THR A 693 1.82 6.83 2.93
C THR A 693 2.99 7.05 1.96
N ALA A 694 3.55 8.27 1.90
CA ALA A 694 4.75 8.56 1.10
C ALA A 694 5.97 7.68 1.43
N LEU A 695 6.03 7.10 2.63
CA LEU A 695 7.13 6.25 3.09
C LEU A 695 6.85 4.74 2.94
N ASP A 696 5.69 4.34 2.39
CA ASP A 696 5.22 2.95 2.43
C ASP A 696 6.16 1.96 1.75
N GLU A 697 6.68 2.29 0.57
CA GLU A 697 7.61 1.42 -0.14
C GLU A 697 8.89 1.17 0.69
N ALA A 698 9.45 2.23 1.28
CA ALA A 698 10.65 2.16 2.10
C ALA A 698 10.41 1.35 3.37
N MET A 699 9.35 1.67 4.12
CA MET A 699 9.02 1.00 5.39
C MET A 699 8.69 -0.47 5.20
N ARG A 700 7.92 -0.83 4.16
CA ARG A 700 7.63 -2.24 3.82
C ARG A 700 8.90 -3.00 3.45
N THR A 701 9.77 -2.38 2.67
CA THR A 701 11.06 -2.96 2.28
C THR A 701 11.95 -3.21 3.47
N ILE A 702 12.07 -2.24 4.38
CA ILE A 702 12.83 -2.35 5.62
C ILE A 702 12.28 -3.50 6.47
N ARG A 703 10.98 -3.49 6.76
CA ARG A 703 10.34 -4.54 7.57
C ARG A 703 10.57 -5.94 6.99
N ARG A 704 10.41 -6.07 5.67
CA ARG A 704 10.67 -7.32 4.93
C ARG A 704 12.13 -7.77 5.10
N ASN A 705 13.09 -6.87 4.86
CA ASN A 705 14.51 -7.19 4.86
C ASN A 705 15.02 -7.54 6.26
N LEU A 706 14.48 -6.90 7.30
CA LEU A 706 14.76 -7.23 8.70
C LEU A 706 14.14 -8.58 9.12
N GLY A 707 13.22 -9.15 8.34
CA GLY A 707 12.42 -10.29 8.79
C GLY A 707 11.47 -9.94 9.95
N ALA A 708 11.14 -8.66 10.10
CA ALA A 708 10.34 -8.13 11.20
C ALA A 708 8.82 -8.32 11.00
N VAL A 709 8.40 -8.92 9.88
CA VAL A 709 6.99 -9.09 9.50
C VAL A 709 6.28 -10.04 10.46
N MET A 710 5.04 -9.72 10.84
CA MET A 710 4.14 -10.67 11.52
C MET A 710 3.73 -11.79 10.55
N TYR A 711 3.91 -13.04 10.96
CA TYR A 711 3.47 -14.21 10.19
C TYR A 711 1.94 -14.34 10.16
N SER A 712 1.39 -14.97 9.12
CA SER A 712 -0.05 -15.12 8.91
C SER A 712 -0.79 -15.66 10.12
N ARG A 713 -0.23 -16.72 10.73
CA ARG A 713 -0.78 -17.35 11.94
C ARG A 713 -0.88 -16.34 13.09
N GLY A 714 0.16 -15.53 13.28
CA GLY A 714 0.17 -14.51 14.32
C GLY A 714 -0.86 -13.42 14.05
N ALA A 715 -0.99 -12.98 12.81
CA ALA A 715 -2.03 -12.03 12.42
C ALA A 715 -3.45 -12.59 12.65
N SER A 716 -3.67 -13.90 12.41
CA SER A 716 -4.96 -14.57 12.68
C SER A 716 -5.28 -14.70 14.17
N LEU A 717 -4.28 -14.69 15.06
CA LEU A 717 -4.50 -14.72 16.52
C LEU A 717 -4.95 -13.36 17.08
N LEU A 718 -4.82 -12.27 16.31
CA LEU A 718 -5.27 -10.97 16.76
C LEU A 718 -6.80 -10.93 16.87
N PRO A 719 -7.35 -10.46 18.00
CA PRO A 719 -8.79 -10.39 18.19
C PRO A 719 -9.43 -9.47 17.14
N PRO A 720 -10.60 -9.83 16.55
CA PRO A 720 -11.29 -9.04 15.53
C PRO A 720 -12.01 -7.81 16.10
N VAL A 721 -11.28 -6.97 16.84
CA VAL A 721 -11.80 -5.76 17.50
C VAL A 721 -12.01 -4.63 16.49
N ASP A 722 -12.99 -3.76 16.74
CA ASP A 722 -13.19 -2.50 16.01
C ASP A 722 -12.94 -1.28 16.89
N SER A 723 -13.01 -0.09 16.29
CA SER A 723 -12.76 1.15 17.01
C SER A 723 -13.72 1.39 18.16
N LEU A 724 -15.02 1.11 18.01
CA LEU A 724 -16.02 1.36 19.05
C LEU A 724 -15.76 0.50 20.28
N ALA A 725 -15.59 -0.81 20.08
CA ALA A 725 -15.33 -1.77 21.15
C ALA A 725 -14.02 -1.46 21.87
N TYR A 726 -12.96 -1.12 21.12
CA TYR A 726 -11.68 -0.72 21.68
C TYR A 726 -11.79 0.56 22.52
N GLN A 727 -12.34 1.64 21.96
CA GLN A 727 -12.45 2.93 22.65
C GLN A 727 -13.36 2.84 23.89
N SER A 728 -14.45 2.08 23.82
CA SER A 728 -15.31 1.80 24.97
C SER A 728 -14.54 1.10 26.09
N ARG A 729 -13.78 0.06 25.77
CA ARG A 729 -12.93 -0.65 26.75
C ARG A 729 -11.88 0.27 27.36
N MET A 730 -11.19 1.07 26.54
CA MET A 730 -10.17 2.00 27.01
C MET A 730 -10.75 3.10 27.92
N SER A 731 -11.99 3.54 27.65
CA SER A 731 -12.72 4.47 28.51
C SER A 731 -12.98 3.87 29.89
N VAL A 732 -13.47 2.62 29.97
CA VAL A 732 -13.70 1.92 31.26
C VAL A 732 -12.40 1.74 32.03
N LEU A 733 -11.34 1.26 31.37
CA LEU A 733 -10.02 1.09 31.98
C LEU A 733 -9.50 2.41 32.57
N THR A 734 -9.66 3.50 31.82
CA THR A 734 -9.24 4.85 32.25
C THR A 734 -10.06 5.35 33.42
N ALA A 735 -11.38 5.18 33.39
CA ALA A 735 -12.26 5.60 34.48
C ALA A 735 -11.93 4.84 35.78
N ASN A 736 -11.72 3.52 35.70
CA ASN A 736 -11.32 2.71 36.84
C ASN A 736 -9.95 3.15 37.37
N ALA A 737 -8.97 3.36 36.49
CA ALA A 737 -7.62 3.76 36.90
C ALA A 737 -7.59 5.14 37.53
N GLU A 738 -8.36 6.09 36.99
CA GLU A 738 -8.50 7.42 37.55
C GLU A 738 -9.16 7.38 38.94
N LYS A 739 -10.22 6.57 39.11
CA LYS A 739 -10.86 6.38 40.42
C LYS A 739 -9.90 5.79 41.45
N ILE A 740 -9.18 4.73 41.09
CA ILE A 740 -8.17 4.11 41.97
C ILE A 740 -7.09 5.13 42.34
N TYR A 741 -6.56 5.84 41.35
CA TYR A 741 -5.55 6.87 41.57
C TYR A 741 -6.03 7.93 42.56
N LEU A 742 -7.21 8.52 42.36
CA LEU A 742 -7.71 9.59 43.23
C LEU A 742 -7.84 9.15 44.68
N SER A 743 -8.35 7.94 44.93
CA SER A 743 -8.48 7.41 46.29
C SER A 743 -7.13 7.06 46.90
N LEU A 744 -6.28 6.31 46.19
CA LEU A 744 -4.97 5.90 46.70
C LEU A 744 -4.05 7.11 46.93
N HIS A 745 -4.08 8.10 46.05
CA HIS A 745 -3.29 9.32 46.20
C HIS A 745 -3.67 10.10 47.47
N HIS A 746 -4.96 10.12 47.82
CA HIS A 746 -5.41 10.72 49.07
C HIS A 746 -5.03 9.87 50.30
N GLU A 747 -5.41 8.57 50.29
CA GLU A 747 -5.27 7.68 51.45
C GLU A 747 -3.82 7.32 51.80
N LEU A 748 -2.94 7.25 50.80
CA LEU A 748 -1.54 6.85 50.98
C LEU A 748 -0.55 8.01 50.99
N SER A 749 -1.03 9.26 50.87
CA SER A 749 -0.21 10.47 50.75
C SER A 749 0.89 10.62 51.82
N ALA A 750 0.68 10.08 53.02
CA ALA A 750 1.64 10.14 54.12
C ALA A 750 2.82 9.16 53.97
N ILE A 751 2.67 8.08 53.18
CA ILE A 751 3.63 6.96 53.14
C ILE A 751 4.08 6.59 51.73
N ALA A 752 3.33 7.00 50.70
CA ALA A 752 3.64 6.69 49.32
C ALA A 752 3.20 7.81 48.36
N ASP A 753 3.96 7.92 47.27
CA ASP A 753 3.70 8.77 46.13
C ASP A 753 2.96 7.95 45.06
N VAL A 754 1.70 8.31 44.80
CA VAL A 754 0.81 7.60 43.88
C VAL A 754 0.57 8.44 42.63
N GLN A 755 0.76 7.84 41.45
CA GLN A 755 0.79 8.56 40.17
C GLN A 755 -0.02 7.87 39.08
N PHE A 756 -0.68 8.67 38.24
CA PHE A 756 -1.47 8.30 37.07
C PHE A 756 -1.34 9.42 36.02
N PRO A 757 -1.52 9.15 34.70
CA PRO A 757 -1.44 10.16 33.65
C PRO A 757 -2.59 11.22 33.66
N ALA A 758 -2.85 11.87 34.79
CA ALA A 758 -4.05 12.67 35.05
C ALA A 758 -4.28 13.85 34.07
N LYS A 759 -3.24 14.31 33.37
CA LYS A 759 -3.33 15.43 32.40
C LYS A 759 -3.82 15.01 31.02
N TRP A 760 -4.11 13.73 30.79
CA TRP A 760 -4.44 13.19 29.47
C TRP A 760 -5.58 13.95 28.77
N ARG A 761 -6.65 14.33 29.49
CA ARG A 761 -7.76 15.13 28.95
C ARG A 761 -7.30 16.51 28.49
N ALA A 762 -6.48 17.17 29.30
CA ALA A 762 -5.93 18.50 28.98
C ALA A 762 -5.01 18.44 27.76
N PHE A 763 -4.31 17.32 27.55
CA PHE A 763 -3.45 17.10 26.38
C PHE A 763 -4.23 16.66 25.13
N GLY A 764 -5.56 16.49 25.23
CA GLY A 764 -6.43 16.13 24.11
C GLY A 764 -6.39 14.65 23.75
N TRP A 765 -5.94 13.79 24.65
CA TRP A 765 -5.93 12.34 24.44
C TRP A 765 -7.34 11.79 24.58
N ARG A 766 -7.61 10.65 23.95
CA ARG A 766 -8.89 9.93 23.99
C ARG A 766 -9.08 9.14 25.29
N HIS A 767 -7.97 8.72 25.90
CA HIS A 767 -7.97 7.99 27.17
C HIS A 767 -6.64 8.16 27.91
N GLY A 768 -6.64 7.92 29.22
CA GLY A 768 -5.47 8.04 30.12
C GLY A 768 -4.74 6.73 30.37
N GLY A 769 -5.23 5.63 29.79
CA GLY A 769 -4.62 4.30 29.96
C GLY A 769 -5.14 3.63 31.21
N ALA A 770 -4.41 2.65 31.73
CA ALA A 770 -4.90 1.77 32.79
C ALA A 770 -3.89 1.57 33.91
N LEU A 771 -3.06 2.58 34.19
CA LEU A 771 -1.87 2.41 35.02
C LEU A 771 -1.82 3.38 36.19
N VAL A 772 -1.76 2.80 37.39
CA VAL A 772 -1.49 3.53 38.62
C VAL A 772 -0.17 3.02 39.18
N THR A 773 0.71 3.92 39.61
CA THR A 773 2.00 3.57 40.21
C THR A 773 2.07 4.04 41.65
N ILE A 774 2.80 3.31 42.48
CA ILE A 774 3.00 3.61 43.90
C ILE A 774 4.49 3.49 44.19
N ARG A 775 5.10 4.57 44.67
CA ARG A 775 6.46 4.60 45.18
C ARG A 775 6.42 4.93 46.67
N PHE A 776 7.06 4.11 47.50
CA PHE A 776 7.13 4.38 48.94
C PHE A 776 7.99 5.61 49.22
N LEU A 777 7.59 6.44 50.19
CA LEU A 777 8.38 7.61 50.62
C LEU A 777 9.57 7.19 51.51
N ARG A 778 9.46 6.05 52.18
CA ARG A 778 10.48 5.51 53.08
C ARG A 778 11.60 4.83 52.28
N GLU A 779 12.83 5.23 52.57
CA GLU A 779 14.05 4.67 51.97
C GLU A 779 14.18 3.17 52.31
N GLY A 780 14.69 2.37 51.37
CA GLY A 780 14.86 0.93 51.53
C GLY A 780 13.60 0.09 51.28
N MET A 781 12.41 0.69 51.11
CA MET A 781 11.19 -0.04 50.72
C MET A 781 11.05 -0.19 49.21
N ASN A 782 11.65 0.71 48.42
CA ASN A 782 11.65 0.66 46.96
C ASN A 782 12.83 -0.16 46.44
N ASN A 783 12.95 -1.42 46.83
CA ASN A 783 13.87 -2.38 46.22
C ASN A 783 13.09 -3.63 45.81
N LYS A 784 13.75 -4.55 45.09
CA LYS A 784 13.07 -5.72 44.55
C LYS A 784 12.41 -6.55 45.66
N GLU A 785 13.13 -6.84 46.73
CA GLU A 785 12.67 -7.66 47.85
C GLU A 785 11.51 -6.99 48.59
N GLY A 786 11.60 -5.69 48.85
CA GLY A 786 10.58 -4.92 49.56
C GLY A 786 9.29 -4.77 48.76
N LEU A 787 9.40 -4.47 47.46
CA LEU A 787 8.24 -4.40 46.58
C LEU A 787 7.54 -5.77 46.44
N GLU A 788 8.31 -6.85 46.39
CA GLU A 788 7.76 -8.21 46.38
C GLU A 788 7.03 -8.56 47.68
N ALA A 789 7.61 -8.21 48.84
CA ALA A 789 6.94 -8.38 50.13
C ALA A 789 5.65 -7.54 50.24
N SER A 790 5.66 -6.32 49.67
CA SER A 790 4.47 -5.48 49.58
C SER A 790 3.38 -6.10 48.71
N ILE A 791 3.76 -6.60 47.53
CA ILE A 791 2.84 -7.31 46.61
C ILE A 791 2.18 -8.49 47.32
N ASP A 792 2.96 -9.32 48.00
CA ASP A 792 2.42 -10.49 48.72
C ASP A 792 1.46 -10.08 49.85
N THR A 793 1.72 -8.94 50.49
CA THR A 793 0.83 -8.39 51.53
C THR A 793 -0.47 -7.86 50.94
N ILE A 794 -0.40 -7.17 49.80
CA ILE A 794 -1.57 -6.66 49.07
C ILE A 794 -2.41 -7.82 48.54
N LEU A 795 -1.80 -8.85 47.94
CA LEU A 795 -2.51 -10.02 47.42
C LEU A 795 -3.23 -10.81 48.52
N ARG A 796 -2.57 -11.04 49.67
CA ARG A 796 -3.22 -11.67 50.85
C ARG A 796 -4.39 -10.84 51.37
N THR A 797 -4.26 -9.51 51.34
CA THR A 797 -5.34 -8.61 51.74
C THR A 797 -6.50 -8.66 50.77
N ALA A 798 -6.23 -8.66 49.47
CA ALA A 798 -7.24 -8.80 48.42
C ALA A 798 -7.99 -10.13 48.54
N GLU A 799 -7.27 -11.24 48.78
CA GLU A 799 -7.84 -12.56 49.02
C GLU A 799 -8.80 -12.56 50.21
N ARG A 800 -8.38 -12.00 51.37
CA ARG A 800 -9.22 -11.88 52.56
C ARG A 800 -10.49 -11.05 52.32
N LEU A 801 -10.41 -10.04 51.47
CA LEU A 801 -11.53 -9.17 51.11
C LEU A 801 -12.36 -9.73 49.94
N GLY A 802 -12.00 -10.88 49.37
CA GLY A 802 -12.69 -11.48 48.24
C GLY A 802 -12.56 -10.69 46.93
N VAL A 803 -11.48 -9.95 46.76
CA VAL A 803 -11.24 -9.09 45.59
C VAL A 803 -10.28 -9.79 44.62
N PRO A 804 -10.64 -9.96 43.34
CA PRO A 804 -9.75 -10.57 42.36
C PRO A 804 -8.60 -9.62 42.02
N MET A 805 -7.38 -10.08 42.26
CA MET A 805 -6.14 -9.38 41.89
C MET A 805 -5.04 -10.42 41.65
N ILE A 806 -4.21 -10.22 40.64
CA ILE A 806 -3.13 -11.16 40.29
C ILE A 806 -1.80 -10.46 40.09
N LYS A 807 -0.70 -11.20 40.26
CA LYS A 807 0.64 -10.71 39.97
C LYS A 807 0.90 -10.72 38.45
N GLY A 808 1.42 -9.64 37.87
CA GLY A 808 1.80 -9.61 36.46
C GLY A 808 2.04 -8.22 35.85
N VAL A 809 2.75 -8.20 34.72
CA VAL A 809 3.35 -6.98 34.12
C VAL A 809 2.66 -6.45 32.86
N SER A 810 1.65 -7.13 32.33
CA SER A 810 0.98 -6.74 31.07
C SER A 810 -0.18 -5.75 31.30
N PHE A 811 -0.86 -5.33 30.24
CA PHE A 811 -1.83 -4.22 30.22
C PHE A 811 -3.15 -4.60 29.54
N GLY A 812 -4.22 -3.85 29.84
CA GLY A 812 -5.49 -3.97 29.12
C GLY A 812 -6.34 -5.18 29.50
N PHE A 813 -6.09 -5.77 30.68
CA PHE A 813 -6.78 -6.96 31.20
C PHE A 813 -8.19 -6.69 31.72
N SER A 814 -8.95 -7.75 31.95
CA SER A 814 -10.21 -7.65 32.70
C SER A 814 -10.01 -7.61 34.21
N THR A 815 -9.13 -8.46 34.76
CA THR A 815 -8.78 -8.43 36.20
C THR A 815 -7.53 -7.58 36.43
N SER A 816 -7.57 -6.75 37.49
CA SER A 816 -6.45 -5.89 37.87
C SER A 816 -5.21 -6.70 38.25
N ARG A 817 -4.04 -6.21 37.83
CA ARG A 817 -2.74 -6.84 38.11
C ARG A 817 -1.82 -5.92 38.88
N ILE A 818 -0.97 -6.50 39.72
CA ILE A 818 0.12 -5.79 40.39
C ILE A 818 1.48 -6.37 39.99
N SER A 819 2.47 -5.50 39.81
CA SER A 819 3.85 -5.89 39.55
C SER A 819 4.83 -4.91 40.17
N SER A 820 6.02 -5.39 40.47
CA SER A 820 7.18 -4.54 40.68
C SER A 820 7.70 -4.11 39.29
N ALA A 821 7.82 -2.81 39.08
CA ALA A 821 8.40 -2.22 37.88
C ALA A 821 9.76 -1.63 38.25
N SER A 822 10.83 -2.23 37.74
CA SER A 822 12.17 -1.64 37.78
C SER A 822 12.37 -0.74 36.57
N SER A 823 12.63 0.55 36.78
CA SER A 823 13.12 1.41 35.71
C SER A 823 14.59 1.10 35.43
N MET A 824 14.92 0.82 34.17
CA MET A 824 16.29 0.56 33.72
C MET A 824 17.11 1.85 33.59
N ALA A 825 16.53 3.00 33.91
CA ALA A 825 17.27 4.24 34.07
C ALA A 825 18.21 4.10 35.28
N LYS A 826 19.52 4.30 35.07
CA LYS A 826 20.50 4.34 36.16
C LYS A 826 20.00 5.31 37.24
N ASP A 827 20.09 4.89 38.49
CA ASP A 827 19.76 5.69 39.68
C ASP A 827 18.26 6.01 39.88
N SER A 828 17.36 5.13 39.40
CA SER A 828 15.92 5.23 39.67
C SER A 828 15.41 4.06 40.50
N ASP A 829 14.69 4.39 41.58
CA ASP A 829 14.07 3.40 42.46
C ASP A 829 12.97 2.62 41.70
N PRO A 830 12.89 1.28 41.84
CA PRO A 830 11.76 0.52 41.36
C PRO A 830 10.48 0.95 42.10
N PHE A 831 9.32 0.72 41.49
CA PHE A 831 8.03 1.12 42.03
C PHE A 831 6.98 0.02 41.83
N LEU A 832 5.90 0.06 42.62
CA LEU A 832 4.75 -0.80 42.37
C LEU A 832 3.93 -0.23 41.22
N ARG A 833 3.44 -1.13 40.37
CA ARG A 833 2.56 -0.80 39.26
C ARG A 833 1.31 -1.64 39.31
N ILE A 834 0.17 -0.96 39.27
CA ILE A 834 -1.15 -1.55 39.16
C ILE A 834 -1.65 -1.34 37.74
N SER A 835 -1.75 -2.43 36.98
CA SER A 835 -2.46 -2.49 35.70
C SER A 835 -3.93 -2.75 35.97
N VAL A 836 -4.74 -1.71 35.88
CA VAL A 836 -6.15 -1.71 36.26
C VAL A 836 -6.99 -2.48 35.24
N GLY A 837 -7.95 -3.27 35.73
CA GLY A 837 -8.88 -4.06 34.94
C GLY A 837 -10.21 -3.36 34.63
N VAL A 838 -11.11 -4.05 33.91
CA VAL A 838 -12.45 -3.54 33.53
C VAL A 838 -13.55 -3.85 34.54
N GLU A 839 -13.28 -4.62 35.59
CA GLU A 839 -14.25 -5.03 36.62
C GLU A 839 -14.64 -3.86 37.54
N VAL A 840 -15.61 -3.05 37.11
CA VAL A 840 -16.04 -1.81 37.78
C VAL A 840 -16.48 -2.07 39.23
N GLU A 841 -17.22 -3.15 39.47
CA GLU A 841 -17.71 -3.57 40.78
C GLU A 841 -16.59 -3.89 41.80
N HIS A 842 -15.39 -4.22 41.31
CA HIS A 842 -14.24 -4.54 42.14
C HIS A 842 -13.33 -3.32 42.39
N THR A 843 -13.65 -2.15 41.84
CA THR A 843 -12.81 -0.95 41.98
C THR A 843 -12.69 -0.46 43.43
N ASP A 844 -13.80 -0.31 44.16
CA ASP A 844 -13.77 0.15 45.56
C ASP A 844 -13.15 -0.89 46.53
N PRO A 845 -13.49 -2.19 46.42
CA PRO A 845 -12.81 -3.23 47.19
C PRO A 845 -11.30 -3.30 46.90
N LEU A 846 -10.89 -3.08 45.65
CA LEU A 846 -9.48 -3.08 45.26
C LEU A 846 -8.72 -1.90 45.90
N ILE A 847 -9.31 -0.70 45.91
CA ILE A 847 -8.75 0.46 46.62
C ILE A 847 -8.51 0.10 48.09
N THR A 848 -9.52 -0.47 48.75
CA THR A 848 -9.42 -0.90 50.15
C THR A 848 -8.30 -1.93 50.36
N ALA A 849 -8.22 -2.94 49.49
CA ALA A 849 -7.20 -3.98 49.58
C ALA A 849 -5.78 -3.42 49.42
N VAL A 850 -5.59 -2.51 48.47
CA VAL A 850 -4.29 -1.86 48.24
C VAL A 850 -3.94 -0.96 49.43
N CYS A 851 -4.85 -0.12 49.92
CA CYS A 851 -4.59 0.76 51.05
C CYS A 851 -4.20 -0.02 52.32
N VAL A 852 -4.99 -1.03 52.67
CA VAL A 852 -4.71 -1.88 53.83
C VAL A 852 -3.41 -2.66 53.65
N GLY A 853 -3.16 -3.21 52.46
CA GLY A 853 -1.95 -3.98 52.17
C GLY A 853 -0.68 -3.12 52.25
N VAL A 854 -0.68 -1.96 51.59
CA VAL A 854 0.42 -0.98 51.62
C VAL A 854 0.65 -0.49 53.05
N GLY A 855 -0.40 -0.11 53.78
CA GLY A 855 -0.29 0.36 55.16
C GLY A 855 0.22 -0.72 56.12
N THR A 856 -0.23 -1.97 55.95
CA THR A 856 0.24 -3.11 56.76
C THR A 856 1.73 -3.38 56.54
N TYR A 857 2.15 -3.39 55.27
CA TYR A 857 3.55 -3.59 54.91
C TYR A 857 4.43 -2.46 55.45
N HIS A 858 4.02 -1.19 55.30
CA HIS A 858 4.73 -0.04 55.85
C HIS A 858 4.89 -0.14 57.38
N ALA A 859 3.82 -0.46 58.10
CA ALA A 859 3.87 -0.60 59.55
C ALA A 859 4.75 -1.78 60.01
N GLN A 860 4.84 -2.85 59.20
CA GLN A 860 5.76 -3.96 59.48
C GLN A 860 7.21 -3.55 59.27
N PHE A 861 7.51 -2.89 58.14
CA PHE A 861 8.85 -2.40 57.84
C PHE A 861 9.37 -1.44 58.92
N GLU A 862 8.52 -0.53 59.42
CA GLU A 862 8.90 0.38 60.51
C GLU A 862 9.18 -0.33 61.84
N ARG A 863 8.52 -1.47 62.11
CA ARG A 863 8.84 -2.29 63.29
C ARG A 863 10.16 -3.02 63.12
N ASP A 864 10.34 -3.68 61.98
CA ASP A 864 11.54 -4.46 61.67
C ASP A 864 12.80 -3.57 61.57
N ALA A 865 12.64 -2.27 61.28
CA ALA A 865 13.72 -1.29 61.27
C ALA A 865 14.00 -0.64 62.65
N ALA A 866 13.08 -0.78 63.60
CA ALA A 866 13.21 -0.27 64.97
C ALA A 866 13.81 -1.31 65.93
N ASP A 867 13.63 -2.59 65.63
CA ASP A 867 14.30 -3.74 66.26
C ASP A 867 15.71 -3.95 65.70
#